data_AF-A0AAE7CM05-F1
#
_entry.id   AF-A0AAE7CM05-F1
#
_cell.length_a   1.000
_cell.length_b   1.000
_cell.length_c   1.000
_cell.angle_alpha   90.00
_cell.angle_beta   90.00
_cell.angle_gamma   90.00
#
_symmetry.space_group_name_H-M   'P 1'
#
loop_
_entity.id
_entity.type
_entity.pdbx_description
1 polymer ?
#
loop_
_entity_poly.entity_id
_entity_poly.type
_entity_poly.pdbx_seq_one_letter_code
_entity_poly.pdbx_strand_id
1 'polypeptide(L)'
;MPTYNEIMTTDLSTLTAAAERWDGMAGEFLKQETAYRRDVYGISMGQTWLGLSANAAGKRFDVTLKEFQNAQVEAKAIASLLRDAHAQFVDLRGKLETARKEAVEAGMRVSDQGIVTFDTSQLGAGELNAYRHDPDYQQSVRKSVSSWQQRVDHLVQAVNDADDGVKVAFDAVVVDSDITDGTVNGFNGKAQGDIEKYEAQKADDIAGRLAKGEKVSDADLAELRRAFRDNAGDDVFNKTFLSGLGPDATIKFTNELNDLAYDSDKSRKSVYLDLQGGLANTVAAATQVPGSVADMPPGSQKFKDWLASDDGAFYRQWTQGLEKAGTKNFGSNTNPLYGYQSFVSLMQHSDTKYDDQFLYQMGDDLIAAEKKHPGIFTEWGPGHDGIRADAIDGLLGVMSRNPDAATAFFDPAGNGAGADHVGNDHLHYLAGSGDGTREWPKHVITGISVMELDDPLHKAGLGAALEAATTGHPPLAAGQDPWPETKHTDAQARVMHAVITELAPSAGTDGVAANMRQPLANALAAYTDDTHEILGGMDADYVRAATGEGTFRDGDTTHVAVTQKDLVQFMRGLSEDPDAYATLHKAESRYIDVEMRGIPEGATDFERSAPLSKAGATLGAYSAIREDVINDERMAGYSEADWKSKIAYHIIGGAVTPLAIPTAGGSIVVGDALQRGVDTWAWQWGNSMKAEADVTANAGIADEYLNAHNQMVTMVDTWASDRTDIDTSTDKGKAQLQVLTDDILNGHDRGSSTAQKYLTDTTN
;
A
#
# COMPACT_ATOMS: atom_id res chain seq x y z
N MET A 1 32.58 13.97 2.60
CA MET A 1 31.61 13.38 3.53
C MET A 1 32.12 13.53 4.95
N PRO A 2 31.55 14.44 5.75
CA PRO A 2 31.81 14.54 7.18
C PRO A 2 31.59 13.21 7.92
N THR A 3 32.46 12.96 8.89
CA THR A 3 32.37 11.86 9.85
C THR A 3 31.40 12.21 10.98
N TYR A 4 30.92 11.20 11.72
CA TYR A 4 30.12 11.40 12.94
C TYR A 4 30.75 12.46 13.87
N ASN A 5 32.07 12.37 14.11
CA ASN A 5 32.76 13.31 14.98
C ASN A 5 32.73 14.75 14.45
N GLU A 6 32.95 14.93 13.14
CA GLU A 6 32.91 16.26 12.51
C GLU A 6 31.50 16.88 12.61
N ILE A 7 30.45 16.08 12.38
CA ILE A 7 29.05 16.54 12.51
C ILE A 7 28.79 17.05 13.93
N MET A 8 29.24 16.29 14.94
CA MET A 8 29.00 16.61 16.36
C MET A 8 29.84 17.78 16.89
N THR A 9 30.93 18.14 16.22
CA THR A 9 31.91 19.12 16.74
C THR A 9 32.05 20.39 15.89
N THR A 10 31.52 20.41 14.66
CA THR A 10 31.56 21.58 13.79
C THR A 10 30.77 22.75 14.36
N ASP A 11 31.36 23.94 14.35
CA ASP A 11 30.69 25.18 14.72
C ASP A 11 29.84 25.71 13.56
N LEU A 12 28.57 25.30 13.53
CA LEU A 12 27.61 25.73 12.52
C LEU A 12 27.29 27.23 12.58
N SER A 13 27.54 27.93 13.70
CA SER A 13 27.25 29.37 13.81
C SER A 13 28.06 30.23 12.83
N THR A 14 29.15 29.68 12.29
CA THR A 14 29.94 30.31 11.24
C THR A 14 29.16 30.53 9.94
N LEU A 15 28.16 29.70 9.64
CA LEU A 15 27.29 29.84 8.47
C LEU A 15 26.41 31.09 8.56
N THR A 16 25.79 31.33 9.71
CA THR A 16 24.94 32.52 9.92
C THR A 16 25.79 33.80 9.96
N ALA A 17 26.99 33.76 10.55
CA ALA A 17 27.93 34.88 10.48
C ALA A 17 28.38 35.19 9.03
N ALA A 18 28.54 34.17 8.19
CA ALA A 18 28.83 34.35 6.77
C ALA A 18 27.62 34.95 6.02
N ALA A 19 26.40 34.48 6.31
CA ALA A 19 25.17 35.02 5.73
C ALA A 19 25.01 36.53 6.00
N GLU A 20 25.27 36.97 7.24
CA GLU A 20 25.23 38.39 7.61
C GLU A 20 26.22 39.24 6.81
N ARG A 21 27.40 38.70 6.47
CA ARG A 21 28.38 39.41 5.65
C ARG A 21 27.92 39.52 4.19
N TRP A 22 27.28 38.50 3.65
CA TRP A 22 26.70 38.54 2.31
C TRP A 22 25.55 39.53 2.19
N ASP A 23 24.69 39.64 3.21
CA ASP A 23 23.70 40.72 3.29
C ASP A 23 24.37 42.11 3.36
N GLY A 24 25.46 42.22 4.11
CA GLY A 24 26.30 43.43 4.10
C GLY A 24 26.79 43.78 2.70
N MET A 25 27.24 42.79 1.93
CA MET A 25 27.69 42.99 0.55
C MET A 25 26.56 43.43 -0.39
N ALA A 26 25.35 42.86 -0.25
CA ALA A 26 24.17 43.36 -0.95
C ALA A 26 23.90 44.84 -0.61
N GLY A 27 24.08 45.24 0.65
CA GLY A 27 24.00 46.63 1.08
C GLY A 27 25.05 47.54 0.42
N GLU A 28 26.28 47.07 0.22
CA GLU A 28 27.31 47.81 -0.51
C GLU A 28 26.99 47.93 -2.01
N PHE A 29 26.48 46.87 -2.64
CA PHE A 29 26.02 46.94 -4.04
C PHE A 29 24.88 47.94 -4.23
N LEU A 30 23.94 48.03 -3.28
CA LEU A 30 22.87 49.04 -3.31
C LEU A 30 23.41 50.48 -3.27
N LYS A 31 24.47 50.74 -2.49
CA LYS A 31 25.14 52.05 -2.46
C LYS A 31 25.77 52.36 -3.82
N GLN A 32 26.42 51.38 -4.45
CA GLN A 32 27.01 51.54 -5.79
C GLN A 32 25.94 51.72 -6.86
N GLU A 33 24.85 50.96 -6.84
CA GLU A 33 23.69 51.14 -7.72
C GLU A 33 23.17 52.58 -7.64
N THR A 34 22.98 53.09 -6.41
CA THR A 34 22.46 54.45 -6.17
C THR A 34 23.42 55.52 -6.72
N ALA A 35 24.73 55.37 -6.47
CA ALA A 35 25.73 56.28 -6.99
C ALA A 35 25.80 56.24 -8.52
N TYR A 36 25.83 55.04 -9.11
CA TYR A 36 25.92 54.84 -10.56
C TYR A 36 24.67 55.37 -11.28
N ARG A 37 23.48 55.15 -10.72
CA ARG A 37 22.22 55.71 -11.22
C ARG A 37 22.28 57.24 -11.30
N ARG A 38 22.78 57.88 -10.24
CA ARG A 38 22.86 59.35 -10.14
C ARG A 38 23.94 59.93 -11.07
N ASP A 39 25.15 59.37 -11.01
CA ASP A 39 26.35 60.01 -11.54
C ASP A 39 26.73 59.56 -12.95
N VAL A 40 26.18 58.43 -13.44
CA VAL A 40 26.54 57.89 -14.76
C VAL A 40 25.29 57.67 -15.62
N TYR A 41 24.38 56.79 -15.19
CA TYR A 41 23.18 56.46 -15.95
C TYR A 41 22.30 57.71 -16.18
N GLY A 42 22.05 58.46 -15.11
CA GLY A 42 21.20 59.66 -15.13
C GLY A 42 21.67 60.76 -16.08
N ILE A 43 22.98 60.86 -16.36
CA ILE A 43 23.53 61.83 -17.32
C ILE A 43 22.97 61.56 -18.72
N SER A 44 22.87 60.29 -19.12
CA SER A 44 22.36 59.89 -20.44
C SER A 44 20.84 60.05 -20.59
N MET A 45 20.11 60.21 -19.48
CA MET A 45 18.66 60.42 -19.44
C MET A 45 18.28 61.91 -19.40
N GLY A 46 19.26 62.79 -19.17
CA GLY A 46 19.06 64.23 -19.09
C GLY A 46 18.94 64.92 -20.45
N GLN A 47 18.55 66.19 -20.44
CA GLN A 47 18.40 67.00 -21.67
C GLN A 47 19.74 67.60 -22.17
N THR A 48 20.83 67.43 -21.43
CA THR A 48 22.13 68.04 -21.71
C THR A 48 22.98 67.27 -22.72
N TRP A 49 22.71 65.98 -22.91
CA TRP A 49 23.40 65.13 -23.89
C TRP A 49 22.39 64.32 -24.70
N LEU A 50 22.27 64.64 -25.99
CA LEU A 50 21.25 64.07 -26.88
C LEU A 50 21.89 63.53 -28.17
N GLY A 51 21.21 62.58 -28.82
CA GLY A 51 21.59 62.02 -30.11
C GLY A 51 22.00 60.54 -30.05
N LEU A 52 22.44 59.99 -31.19
CA LEU A 52 22.72 58.55 -31.34
C LEU A 52 23.78 58.04 -30.35
N SER A 53 24.81 58.84 -30.05
CA SER A 53 25.84 58.47 -29.07
C SER A 53 25.29 58.42 -27.64
N ALA A 54 24.43 59.36 -27.26
CA ALA A 54 23.76 59.35 -25.95
C ALA A 54 22.85 58.13 -25.80
N ASN A 55 22.06 57.81 -26.84
CA ASN A 55 21.21 56.63 -26.87
C ASN A 55 22.00 55.31 -26.75
N ALA A 56 23.11 55.19 -27.49
CA ALA A 56 23.96 54.00 -27.45
C ALA A 56 24.64 53.82 -26.08
N ALA A 57 25.11 54.92 -25.48
CA ALA A 57 25.71 54.90 -24.15
C ALA A 57 24.68 54.60 -23.06
N GLY A 58 23.50 55.22 -23.12
CA GLY A 58 22.41 55.01 -22.16
C GLY A 58 22.01 53.53 -22.07
N LYS A 59 21.92 52.82 -23.19
CA LYS A 59 21.69 51.37 -23.20
C LYS A 59 22.77 50.59 -22.46
N ARG A 60 24.06 50.95 -22.63
CA ARG A 60 25.17 50.28 -21.94
C ARG A 60 25.17 50.60 -20.44
N PHE A 61 24.88 51.84 -20.08
CA PHE A 61 24.75 52.24 -18.69
C PHE A 61 23.55 51.56 -18.01
N ASP A 62 22.45 51.34 -18.74
CA ASP A 62 21.29 50.58 -18.24
C ASP A 62 21.68 49.16 -17.85
N VAL A 63 22.44 48.48 -18.73
CA VAL A 63 22.96 47.13 -18.46
C VAL A 63 23.86 47.13 -17.22
N THR A 64 24.83 48.06 -17.12
CA THR A 64 25.68 48.14 -15.92
C THR A 64 24.88 48.46 -14.65
N LEU A 65 23.84 49.29 -14.74
CA LEU A 65 22.96 49.57 -13.61
C LEU A 65 22.21 48.31 -13.16
N LYS A 66 21.70 47.51 -14.11
CA LYS A 66 21.07 46.21 -13.84
C LYS A 66 22.05 45.22 -13.21
N GLU A 67 23.32 45.21 -13.62
CA GLU A 67 24.32 44.35 -12.99
C GLU A 67 24.52 44.64 -11.50
N PHE A 68 24.43 45.90 -11.06
CA PHE A 68 24.41 46.20 -9.63
C PHE A 68 23.15 45.70 -8.91
N GLN A 69 22.02 45.59 -9.62
CA GLN A 69 20.78 45.03 -9.08
C GLN A 69 20.85 43.51 -9.01
N ASN A 70 21.33 42.87 -10.08
CA ASN A 70 21.58 41.44 -10.15
C ASN A 70 22.57 41.00 -9.05
N ALA A 71 23.65 41.76 -8.84
CA ALA A 71 24.61 41.51 -7.76
C ALA A 71 23.97 41.54 -6.36
N GLN A 72 22.97 42.40 -6.14
CA GLN A 72 22.22 42.41 -4.88
C GLN A 72 21.33 41.18 -4.71
N VAL A 73 20.69 40.74 -5.80
CA VAL A 73 19.85 39.53 -5.80
C VAL A 73 20.70 38.32 -5.50
N GLU A 74 21.81 38.14 -6.21
CA GLU A 74 22.76 37.05 -6.00
C GLU A 74 23.34 37.05 -4.57
N ALA A 75 23.80 38.20 -4.07
CA ALA A 75 24.35 38.28 -2.71
C ALA A 75 23.32 37.93 -1.63
N LYS A 76 22.06 38.34 -1.79
CA LYS A 76 20.96 37.96 -0.87
C LYS A 76 20.62 36.48 -0.97
N ALA A 77 20.60 35.93 -2.18
CA ALA A 77 20.37 34.51 -2.41
C ALA A 77 21.42 33.66 -1.69
N ILE A 78 22.72 33.99 -1.85
CA ILE A 78 23.82 33.34 -1.13
C ILE A 78 23.64 33.44 0.39
N ALA A 79 23.24 34.60 0.91
CA ALA A 79 22.96 34.77 2.33
C ALA A 79 21.81 33.86 2.81
N SER A 80 20.74 33.72 2.01
CA SER A 80 19.64 32.82 2.33
C SER A 80 20.05 31.35 2.30
N LEU A 81 20.79 30.90 1.28
CA LEU A 81 21.29 29.52 1.19
C LEU A 81 22.18 29.15 2.40
N LEU A 82 23.02 30.07 2.88
CA LEU A 82 23.81 29.86 4.10
C LEU A 82 22.96 29.69 5.36
N ARG A 83 21.83 30.39 5.44
CA ARG A 83 20.88 30.26 6.58
C ARG A 83 20.09 28.98 6.51
N ASP A 84 19.69 28.60 5.31
CA ASP A 84 18.99 27.36 5.02
C ASP A 84 19.87 26.15 5.38
N ALA A 85 21.10 26.12 4.87
CA ALA A 85 22.12 25.13 5.24
C ALA A 85 22.31 25.03 6.76
N HIS A 86 22.39 26.19 7.45
CA HIS A 86 22.49 26.20 8.91
C HIS A 86 21.27 25.56 9.58
N ALA A 87 20.05 25.88 9.13
CA ALA A 87 18.82 25.32 9.69
C ALA A 87 18.79 23.79 9.53
N GLN A 88 19.08 23.29 8.32
CA GLN A 88 19.11 21.86 8.02
C GLN A 88 20.17 21.12 8.85
N PHE A 89 21.41 21.62 8.89
CA PHE A 89 22.47 20.96 9.66
C PHE A 89 22.22 20.97 11.17
N VAL A 90 21.59 22.03 11.70
CA VAL A 90 21.20 22.07 13.12
C VAL A 90 20.12 21.02 13.43
N ASP A 91 19.10 20.89 12.57
CA ASP A 91 18.04 19.89 12.74
C ASP A 91 18.60 18.45 12.66
N LEU A 92 19.38 18.16 11.62
CA LEU A 92 19.98 16.84 11.41
C LEU A 92 20.95 16.46 12.52
N ARG A 93 21.79 17.40 13.00
CA ARG A 93 22.64 17.18 14.18
C ARG A 93 21.79 16.91 15.42
N GLY A 94 20.69 17.62 15.62
CA GLY A 94 19.76 17.37 16.73
C GLY A 94 19.13 15.97 16.67
N LYS A 95 18.75 15.49 15.49
CA LYS A 95 18.28 14.11 15.27
C LYS A 95 19.37 13.08 15.59
N LEU A 96 20.61 13.32 15.19
CA LEU A 96 21.76 12.46 15.49
C LEU A 96 22.09 12.41 17.00
N GLU A 97 22.06 13.55 17.68
CA GLU A 97 22.20 13.66 19.14
C GLU A 97 21.12 12.87 19.87
N THR A 98 19.87 12.98 19.39
CA THR A 98 18.72 12.25 19.93
C THR A 98 18.87 10.74 19.73
N ALA A 99 19.22 10.29 18.52
CA ALA A 99 19.45 8.87 18.25
C ALA A 99 20.58 8.30 19.11
N ARG A 100 21.66 9.05 19.34
CA ARG A 100 22.71 8.64 20.28
C ARG A 100 22.18 8.50 21.70
N LYS A 101 21.38 9.46 22.17
CA LYS A 101 20.80 9.42 23.52
C LYS A 101 19.89 8.19 23.67
N GLU A 102 19.00 7.94 22.71
CA GLU A 102 18.09 6.79 22.75
C GLU A 102 18.84 5.45 22.66
N ALA A 103 19.91 5.36 21.87
CA ALA A 103 20.76 4.18 21.84
C ALA A 103 21.38 3.91 23.23
N VAL A 104 21.85 4.96 23.92
CA VAL A 104 22.40 4.85 25.28
C VAL A 104 21.33 4.42 26.28
N GLU A 105 20.11 4.97 26.19
CA GLU A 105 18.97 4.57 27.01
C GLU A 105 18.55 3.11 26.74
N ALA A 106 18.74 2.61 25.51
CA ALA A 106 18.52 1.22 25.13
C ALA A 106 19.66 0.25 25.51
N GLY A 107 20.63 0.68 26.34
CA GLY A 107 21.74 -0.15 26.81
C GLY A 107 22.89 -0.29 25.82
N MET A 108 22.98 0.60 24.84
CA MET A 108 24.13 0.68 23.94
C MET A 108 25.17 1.69 24.45
N ARG A 109 26.39 1.58 23.92
CA ARG A 109 27.45 2.56 24.03
C ARG A 109 27.83 3.00 22.63
N VAL A 110 27.70 4.30 22.36
CA VAL A 110 28.09 4.93 21.09
C VAL A 110 29.42 5.64 21.28
N SER A 111 30.43 5.29 20.47
CA SER A 111 31.76 5.92 20.51
C SER A 111 31.73 7.34 19.93
N ASP A 112 32.83 8.09 20.13
CA ASP A 112 33.00 9.41 19.51
C ASP A 112 33.12 9.36 17.98
N GLN A 113 33.21 8.16 17.40
CA GLN A 113 33.20 7.94 15.95
C GLN A 113 31.85 7.36 15.46
N GLY A 114 30.83 7.33 16.32
CA GLY A 114 29.50 6.80 15.96
C GLY A 114 29.41 5.27 15.93
N ILE A 115 30.40 4.55 16.47
CA ILE A 115 30.36 3.08 16.51
C ILE A 115 29.52 2.63 17.71
N VAL A 116 28.47 1.86 17.43
CA VAL A 116 27.54 1.32 18.41
C VAL A 116 28.04 -0.04 18.91
N THR A 117 28.09 -0.20 20.24
CA THR A 117 28.42 -1.45 20.91
C THR A 117 27.45 -1.68 22.05
N PHE A 118 27.22 -2.92 22.46
CA PHE A 118 26.38 -3.19 23.62
C PHE A 118 27.12 -2.83 24.92
N ASP A 119 26.47 -2.10 25.82
CA ASP A 119 27.08 -1.68 27.09
C ASP A 119 26.91 -2.75 28.17
N THR A 120 27.94 -3.57 28.34
CA THR A 120 27.96 -4.60 29.39
C THR A 120 28.19 -4.03 30.81
N SER A 121 28.51 -2.74 30.96
CA SER A 121 28.82 -2.14 32.26
C SER A 121 27.59 -1.92 33.14
N GLN A 122 26.40 -1.85 32.53
CA GLN A 122 25.13 -1.62 33.23
C GLN A 122 24.38 -2.93 33.57
N LEU A 123 24.90 -4.09 33.14
CA LEU A 123 24.22 -5.38 33.32
C LEU A 123 24.33 -5.93 34.74
N GLY A 124 23.23 -6.50 35.23
CA GLY A 124 23.23 -7.33 36.44
C GLY A 124 23.94 -8.68 36.22
N ALA A 125 24.26 -9.38 37.31
CA ALA A 125 24.98 -10.67 37.24
C ALA A 125 24.23 -11.75 36.43
N GLY A 126 22.89 -11.77 36.49
CA GLY A 126 22.05 -12.70 35.72
C GLY A 126 22.06 -12.41 34.21
N GLU A 127 21.93 -11.15 33.83
CA GLU A 127 21.97 -10.71 32.42
C GLU A 127 23.37 -10.90 31.82
N LEU A 128 24.42 -10.66 32.61
CA LEU A 128 25.79 -10.93 32.19
C LEU A 128 26.03 -12.44 31.96
N ASN A 129 25.38 -13.30 32.74
CA ASN A 129 25.43 -14.74 32.55
C ASN A 129 24.65 -15.16 31.28
N ALA A 130 23.46 -14.62 31.06
CA ALA A 130 22.68 -14.83 29.83
C ALA A 130 23.48 -14.37 28.60
N TYR A 131 24.02 -13.15 28.61
CA TYR A 131 24.87 -12.64 27.54
C TYR A 131 26.06 -13.55 27.20
N ARG A 132 26.64 -14.25 28.18
CA ARG A 132 27.78 -15.16 27.96
C ARG A 132 27.39 -16.54 27.45
N HIS A 133 26.21 -17.04 27.80
CA HIS A 133 25.87 -18.46 27.67
C HIS A 133 24.54 -18.75 26.96
N ASP A 134 23.70 -17.74 26.73
CA ASP A 134 22.42 -17.85 26.03
C ASP A 134 22.57 -17.37 24.56
N PRO A 135 22.47 -18.28 23.57
CA PRO A 135 22.56 -17.92 22.16
C PRO A 135 21.47 -16.97 21.67
N ASP A 136 20.25 -17.08 22.19
CA ASP A 136 19.10 -16.29 21.76
C ASP A 136 19.24 -14.85 22.27
N TYR A 137 19.69 -14.69 23.52
CA TYR A 137 20.03 -13.38 24.07
C TYR A 137 21.20 -12.72 23.32
N GLN A 138 22.22 -13.48 22.93
CA GLN A 138 23.30 -12.94 22.08
C GLN A 138 22.79 -12.50 20.71
N GLN A 139 21.87 -13.26 20.11
CA GLN A 139 21.29 -12.91 18.82
C GLN A 139 20.43 -11.64 18.92
N SER A 140 19.63 -11.49 19.98
CA SER A 140 18.83 -10.28 20.19
C SER A 140 19.70 -9.04 20.37
N VAL A 141 20.80 -9.15 21.14
CA VAL A 141 21.79 -8.07 21.30
C VAL A 141 22.46 -7.70 19.97
N ARG A 142 22.89 -8.69 19.16
CA ARG A 142 23.48 -8.42 17.83
C ARG A 142 22.51 -7.69 16.91
N LYS A 143 21.23 -8.10 16.90
CA LYS A 143 20.17 -7.44 16.14
C LYS A 143 19.97 -6.00 16.61
N SER A 144 19.92 -5.77 17.92
CA SER A 144 19.78 -4.43 18.50
C SER A 144 20.96 -3.52 18.15
N VAL A 145 22.20 -3.99 18.32
CA VAL A 145 23.41 -3.24 17.94
C VAL A 145 23.40 -2.88 16.45
N SER A 146 23.05 -3.84 15.58
CA SER A 146 22.96 -3.60 14.14
C SER A 146 21.91 -2.55 13.78
N SER A 147 20.73 -2.60 14.43
CA SER A 147 19.65 -1.64 14.19
C SER A 147 20.06 -0.22 14.61
N TRP A 148 20.68 -0.07 15.78
CA TRP A 148 21.17 1.23 16.24
C TRP A 148 22.34 1.76 15.39
N GLN A 149 23.27 0.89 14.96
CA GLN A 149 24.34 1.27 14.04
C GLN A 149 23.77 1.80 12.72
N GLN A 150 22.79 1.09 12.13
CA GLN A 150 22.12 1.52 10.90
C GLN A 150 21.44 2.88 11.07
N ARG A 151 20.77 3.12 12.21
CA ARG A 151 20.13 4.42 12.48
C ARG A 151 21.15 5.56 12.57
N VAL A 152 22.29 5.34 13.23
CA VAL A 152 23.37 6.33 13.32
C VAL A 152 23.98 6.59 11.94
N ASP A 153 24.29 5.53 11.19
CA ASP A 153 24.87 5.63 9.85
C ASP A 153 23.94 6.36 8.87
N HIS A 154 22.63 6.09 8.95
CA HIS A 154 21.63 6.77 8.14
C HIS A 154 21.54 8.28 8.43
N LEU A 155 21.60 8.67 9.71
CA LEU A 155 21.59 10.09 10.07
C LEU A 155 22.89 10.81 9.66
N VAL A 156 24.03 10.11 9.71
CA VAL A 156 25.29 10.63 9.15
C VAL A 156 25.18 10.77 7.63
N GLN A 157 24.55 9.81 6.95
CA GLN A 157 24.29 9.88 5.51
C GLN A 157 23.38 11.07 5.16
N ALA A 158 22.30 11.31 5.91
CA ALA A 158 21.42 12.46 5.68
C ALA A 158 22.17 13.80 5.80
N VAL A 159 23.11 13.93 6.73
CA VAL A 159 23.96 15.14 6.82
C VAL A 159 24.89 15.27 5.60
N ASN A 160 25.42 14.15 5.07
CA ASN A 160 26.22 14.18 3.85
C ASN A 160 25.38 14.58 2.62
N ASP A 161 24.15 14.06 2.53
CA ASP A 161 23.25 14.34 1.42
C ASP A 161 22.85 15.81 1.37
N ALA A 162 22.53 16.39 2.54
CA ALA A 162 22.27 17.81 2.68
C ALA A 162 23.51 18.67 2.36
N ASP A 163 24.72 18.25 2.75
CA ASP A 163 25.96 18.97 2.40
C ASP A 163 26.21 18.99 0.88
N ASP A 164 25.96 17.88 0.20
CA ASP A 164 26.01 17.81 -1.26
C ASP A 164 24.89 18.66 -1.91
N GLY A 165 23.69 18.71 -1.32
CA GLY A 165 22.61 19.60 -1.76
C GLY A 165 22.96 21.09 -1.64
N VAL A 166 23.56 21.49 -0.51
CA VAL A 166 24.09 22.84 -0.29
C VAL A 166 25.12 23.20 -1.37
N LYS A 167 26.00 22.25 -1.72
CA LYS A 167 26.97 22.45 -2.79
C LYS A 167 26.30 22.64 -4.15
N VAL A 168 25.28 21.84 -4.50
CA VAL A 168 24.50 22.01 -5.73
C VAL A 168 23.91 23.43 -5.80
N ALA A 169 23.34 23.91 -4.70
CA ALA A 169 22.78 25.25 -4.63
C ALA A 169 23.86 26.34 -4.82
N PHE A 170 25.03 26.22 -4.20
CA PHE A 170 26.12 27.20 -4.38
C PHE A 170 26.74 27.18 -5.78
N ASP A 171 26.85 26.02 -6.40
CA ASP A 171 27.34 25.92 -7.78
C ASP A 171 26.34 26.58 -8.76
N ALA A 172 25.03 26.51 -8.47
CA ALA A 172 23.98 27.06 -9.32
C ALA A 172 23.64 28.53 -9.07
N VAL A 173 23.75 29.02 -7.82
CA VAL A 173 23.29 30.37 -7.43
C VAL A 173 24.05 31.49 -8.16
N VAL A 174 25.29 31.23 -8.56
CA VAL A 174 26.16 32.19 -9.27
C VAL A 174 26.07 32.09 -10.80
N VAL A 175 25.22 31.19 -11.33
CA VAL A 175 25.09 31.00 -12.78
C VAL A 175 24.08 31.98 -13.35
N ASP A 176 24.57 32.96 -14.09
CA ASP A 176 23.76 33.84 -14.92
C ASP A 176 23.10 33.07 -16.08
N SER A 177 21.79 32.83 -15.93
CA SER A 177 20.97 32.13 -16.91
C SER A 177 20.22 33.07 -17.86
N ASP A 178 20.25 34.40 -17.63
CA ASP A 178 19.50 35.36 -18.45
C ASP A 178 20.38 36.01 -19.51
N ILE A 179 20.58 35.29 -20.61
CA ILE A 179 21.33 35.79 -21.78
C ILE A 179 20.69 37.00 -22.48
N THR A 180 19.53 37.47 -22.01
CA THR A 180 18.78 38.58 -22.63
C THR A 180 18.87 39.89 -21.86
N ASP A 181 19.49 39.91 -20.68
CA ASP A 181 19.56 41.09 -19.82
C ASP A 181 20.63 42.12 -20.26
N GLY A 182 21.47 41.74 -21.22
CA GLY A 182 22.49 42.58 -21.85
C GLY A 182 23.92 42.24 -21.44
N THR A 183 24.09 41.29 -20.51
CA THR A 183 25.36 40.66 -20.16
C THR A 183 25.37 39.18 -20.52
N VAL A 184 26.58 38.61 -20.61
CA VAL A 184 26.76 37.16 -20.73
C VAL A 184 27.79 36.80 -19.67
N ASN A 185 27.42 35.94 -18.72
CA ASN A 185 28.18 35.65 -17.50
C ASN A 185 28.29 36.89 -16.58
N GLY A 186 27.18 37.60 -16.41
CA GLY A 186 27.03 38.66 -15.40
C GLY A 186 26.72 38.10 -14.01
N PHE A 187 26.17 38.93 -13.14
CA PHE A 187 25.58 38.47 -11.88
C PHE A 187 24.22 37.80 -12.12
N ASN A 188 23.88 36.79 -11.32
CA ASN A 188 22.62 36.08 -11.45
C ASN A 188 21.43 36.89 -10.89
N GLY A 189 20.75 37.62 -11.78
CA GLY A 189 19.53 38.37 -11.46
C GLY A 189 18.31 37.51 -11.10
N LYS A 190 18.39 36.19 -11.27
CA LYS A 190 17.33 35.22 -10.96
C LYS A 190 17.71 34.26 -9.84
N ALA A 191 18.77 34.57 -9.08
CA ALA A 191 19.22 33.76 -7.97
C ALA A 191 18.10 33.54 -6.93
N GLN A 192 18.02 32.31 -6.43
CA GLN A 192 17.03 31.82 -5.47
C GLN A 192 17.71 31.56 -4.13
N GLY A 193 16.97 31.71 -3.03
CA GLY A 193 17.51 31.58 -1.67
C GLY A 193 17.06 30.32 -0.95
N ASP A 194 16.92 29.21 -1.67
CA ASP A 194 16.21 28.00 -1.27
C ASP A 194 16.94 26.82 -1.93
N ILE A 195 17.51 25.92 -1.10
CA ILE A 195 18.41 24.85 -1.55
C ILE A 195 17.63 23.85 -2.40
N GLU A 196 16.45 23.47 -1.93
CA GLU A 196 15.59 22.43 -2.49
C GLU A 196 15.14 22.77 -3.91
N LYS A 197 14.95 24.05 -4.23
CA LYS A 197 14.68 24.50 -5.61
C LYS A 197 15.83 24.23 -6.57
N TYR A 198 17.07 24.44 -6.15
CA TYR A 198 18.24 24.17 -6.98
C TYR A 198 18.47 22.68 -7.15
N GLU A 199 18.28 21.91 -6.09
CA GLU A 199 18.33 20.45 -6.16
C GLU A 199 17.25 19.91 -7.10
N ALA A 200 16.01 20.41 -7.00
CA ALA A 200 14.92 20.02 -7.88
C ALA A 200 15.20 20.36 -9.35
N GLN A 201 15.78 21.52 -9.64
CA GLN A 201 16.19 21.90 -11.00
C GLN A 201 17.32 21.01 -11.53
N LYS A 202 18.28 20.64 -10.68
CA LYS A 202 19.37 19.73 -11.06
C LYS A 202 18.84 18.32 -11.32
N ALA A 203 17.95 17.83 -10.47
CA ALA A 203 17.28 16.55 -10.64
C ALA A 203 16.42 16.53 -11.90
N ASP A 204 15.67 17.60 -12.16
CA ASP A 204 14.84 17.78 -13.38
C ASP A 204 15.71 17.77 -14.64
N ASP A 205 16.85 18.46 -14.68
CA ASP A 205 17.79 18.39 -15.81
C ASP A 205 18.24 16.94 -16.09
N ILE A 206 18.66 16.21 -15.06
CA ILE A 206 19.13 14.83 -15.19
C ILE A 206 17.99 13.91 -15.65
N ALA A 207 16.82 14.00 -15.01
CA ALA A 207 15.63 13.22 -15.34
C ALA A 207 15.12 13.54 -16.75
N GLY A 208 15.15 14.81 -17.16
CA GLY A 208 14.75 15.28 -18.47
C GLY A 208 15.69 14.83 -19.59
N ARG A 209 16.98 14.66 -19.32
CA ARG A 209 17.95 14.03 -20.23
C ARG A 209 17.65 12.53 -20.37
N LEU A 210 17.44 11.83 -19.26
CA LEU A 210 17.02 10.42 -19.27
C LEU A 210 15.70 10.22 -20.03
N ALA A 211 14.69 11.07 -19.81
CA ALA A 211 13.41 11.04 -20.52
C ALA A 211 13.53 11.20 -22.05
N LYS A 212 14.66 11.72 -22.55
CA LYS A 212 14.96 11.84 -23.98
C LYS A 212 15.80 10.67 -24.52
N GLY A 213 16.12 9.68 -23.68
CA GLY A 213 17.02 8.57 -24.00
C GLY A 213 18.50 8.99 -24.05
N GLU A 214 18.86 10.12 -23.42
CA GLU A 214 20.25 10.56 -23.38
C GLU A 214 21.05 9.77 -22.34
N LYS A 215 22.31 9.46 -22.66
CA LYS A 215 23.22 8.87 -21.69
C LYS A 215 23.60 9.89 -20.62
N VAL A 216 23.44 9.50 -19.37
CA VAL A 216 23.88 10.25 -18.20
C VAL A 216 25.09 9.57 -17.55
N SER A 217 25.87 10.35 -16.80
CA SER A 217 27.05 9.83 -16.10
C SER A 217 26.66 9.09 -14.82
N ASP A 218 27.57 8.26 -14.28
CA ASP A 218 27.35 7.63 -12.96
C ASP A 218 27.23 8.67 -11.84
N ALA A 219 27.89 9.82 -11.98
CA ALA A 219 27.77 10.94 -11.05
C ALA A 219 26.37 11.57 -11.11
N ASP A 220 25.82 11.78 -12.32
CA ASP A 220 24.45 12.28 -12.47
C ASP A 220 23.42 11.29 -11.90
N LEU A 221 23.59 9.98 -12.10
CA LEU A 221 22.69 8.97 -11.51
C LEU A 221 22.80 8.93 -9.98
N ALA A 222 24.01 9.04 -9.44
CA ALA A 222 24.23 9.13 -8.00
C ALA A 222 23.58 10.39 -7.40
N GLU A 223 23.71 11.52 -8.10
CA GLU A 223 23.10 12.79 -7.71
C GLU A 223 21.57 12.70 -7.72
N LEU A 224 20.97 12.13 -8.77
CA LEU A 224 19.52 11.98 -8.83
C LEU A 224 18.98 11.07 -7.69
N ARG A 225 19.70 9.98 -7.38
CA ARG A 225 19.37 9.10 -6.24
C ARG A 225 19.52 9.82 -4.90
N ARG A 226 20.55 10.64 -4.74
CA ARG A 226 20.76 11.46 -3.54
C ARG A 226 19.63 12.47 -3.39
N ALA A 227 19.30 13.22 -4.44
CA ALA A 227 18.24 14.23 -4.44
C ALA A 227 16.89 13.65 -4.01
N PHE A 228 16.46 12.52 -4.60
CA PHE A 228 15.21 11.85 -4.18
C PHE A 228 15.25 11.31 -2.75
N ARG A 229 16.41 10.87 -2.26
CA ARG A 229 16.54 10.36 -0.89
C ARG A 229 16.47 11.50 0.14
N ASP A 230 17.21 12.58 -0.11
CA ASP A 230 17.31 13.73 0.78
C ASP A 230 15.97 14.48 0.88
N ASN A 231 15.28 14.61 -0.25
CA ASN A 231 14.07 15.40 -0.40
C ASN A 231 12.77 14.58 -0.39
N ALA A 232 12.79 13.32 0.06
CA ALA A 232 11.64 12.41 -0.02
C ALA A 232 10.35 12.98 0.60
N GLY A 233 10.47 13.84 1.62
CA GLY A 233 9.35 14.51 2.29
C GLY A 233 9.30 16.02 2.09
N ASP A 234 10.09 16.59 1.17
CA ASP A 234 10.14 18.05 0.98
C ASP A 234 9.17 18.53 -0.10
N ASP A 235 8.19 19.32 0.32
CA ASP A 235 7.12 19.82 -0.53
C ASP A 235 7.62 20.77 -1.63
N VAL A 236 8.65 21.57 -1.35
CA VAL A 236 9.21 22.53 -2.29
C VAL A 236 9.95 21.81 -3.40
N PHE A 237 10.84 20.88 -3.04
CA PHE A 237 11.54 20.02 -3.98
C PHE A 237 10.56 19.25 -4.86
N ASN A 238 9.64 18.51 -4.24
CA ASN A 238 8.75 17.58 -4.94
C ASN A 238 7.87 18.32 -5.97
N LYS A 239 7.27 19.45 -5.57
CA LYS A 239 6.43 20.27 -6.48
C LYS A 239 7.29 20.98 -7.53
N THR A 240 8.48 21.45 -7.19
CA THR A 240 9.38 22.12 -8.16
C THR A 240 9.87 21.13 -9.22
N PHE A 241 10.33 19.95 -8.80
CA PHE A 241 10.83 18.90 -9.67
C PHE A 241 9.74 18.44 -10.66
N LEU A 242 8.54 18.11 -10.16
CA LEU A 242 7.43 17.69 -11.03
C LEU A 242 6.90 18.81 -11.92
N SER A 243 6.93 20.07 -11.45
CA SER A 243 6.55 21.21 -12.31
C SER A 243 7.57 21.45 -13.44
N GLY A 244 8.86 21.24 -13.18
CA GLY A 244 9.92 21.34 -14.19
C GLY A 244 9.82 20.24 -15.24
N LEU A 245 9.68 19.00 -14.78
CA LEU A 245 9.66 17.82 -15.66
C LEU A 245 8.32 17.73 -16.42
N GLY A 246 7.22 17.89 -15.70
CA GLY A 246 5.85 17.77 -16.21
C GLY A 246 5.42 16.31 -16.50
N PRO A 247 4.10 16.02 -16.57
CA PRO A 247 3.60 14.64 -16.66
C PRO A 247 4.09 13.84 -17.87
N ASP A 248 4.21 14.47 -19.05
CA ASP A 248 4.67 13.79 -20.28
C ASP A 248 6.13 13.31 -20.15
N ALA A 249 7.02 14.14 -19.58
CA ALA A 249 8.41 13.74 -19.38
C ALA A 249 8.57 12.80 -18.18
N THR A 250 7.74 12.89 -17.16
CA THR A 250 7.69 11.90 -16.06
C THR A 250 7.33 10.50 -16.58
N ILE A 251 6.35 10.39 -17.49
CA ILE A 251 6.01 9.11 -18.12
C ILE A 251 7.16 8.59 -18.98
N LYS A 252 7.79 9.45 -19.79
CA LYS A 252 8.97 9.05 -20.59
C LYS A 252 10.14 8.62 -19.71
N PHE A 253 10.38 9.35 -18.63
CA PHE A 253 11.44 9.02 -17.67
C PHE A 253 11.18 7.65 -17.04
N THR A 254 9.94 7.38 -16.64
CA THR A 254 9.52 6.06 -16.13
C THR A 254 9.77 4.96 -17.16
N ASN A 255 9.38 5.18 -18.42
CA ASN A 255 9.58 4.22 -19.49
C ASN A 255 11.07 3.95 -19.76
N GLU A 256 11.91 4.99 -19.76
CA GLU A 256 13.35 4.85 -19.90
C GLU A 256 13.96 4.05 -18.74
N LEU A 257 13.54 4.33 -17.49
CA LEU A 257 14.03 3.56 -16.33
C LEU A 257 13.65 2.08 -16.44
N ASN A 258 12.45 1.76 -16.93
CA ASN A 258 12.03 0.39 -17.20
C ASN A 258 12.85 -0.26 -18.32
N ASP A 259 13.03 0.42 -19.46
CA ASP A 259 13.85 -0.08 -20.57
C ASP A 259 15.29 -0.37 -20.11
N LEU A 260 15.90 0.54 -19.36
CA LEU A 260 17.24 0.36 -18.81
C LEU A 260 17.28 -0.81 -17.81
N ALA A 261 16.29 -0.93 -16.93
CA ALA A 261 16.25 -1.97 -15.90
C ALA A 261 16.06 -3.39 -16.48
N TYR A 262 15.26 -3.52 -17.54
CA TYR A 262 14.82 -4.82 -18.06
C TYR A 262 15.42 -5.20 -19.40
N ASP A 263 15.94 -4.26 -20.20
CA ASP A 263 16.52 -4.52 -21.52
C ASP A 263 17.93 -3.93 -21.69
N SER A 264 18.04 -2.61 -21.76
CA SER A 264 19.22 -1.91 -22.28
C SER A 264 20.42 -1.86 -21.33
N ASP A 265 20.21 -1.94 -20.00
CA ASP A 265 21.28 -1.94 -19.00
C ASP A 265 20.94 -2.71 -17.71
N LYS A 266 20.63 -4.00 -17.89
CA LYS A 266 20.26 -4.91 -16.78
C LYS A 266 21.32 -5.01 -15.68
N SER A 267 22.57 -4.62 -15.95
CA SER A 267 23.66 -4.62 -14.98
C SER A 267 23.45 -3.61 -13.84
N ARG A 268 22.72 -2.53 -14.10
CA ARG A 268 22.37 -1.47 -13.14
C ARG A 268 20.89 -1.51 -12.74
N LYS A 269 20.21 -2.64 -12.95
CA LYS A 269 18.77 -2.80 -12.68
C LYS A 269 18.33 -2.24 -11.32
N SER A 270 19.02 -2.57 -10.23
CA SER A 270 18.65 -2.08 -8.88
C SER A 270 18.72 -0.55 -8.78
N VAL A 271 19.66 0.09 -9.45
CA VAL A 271 19.80 1.56 -9.47
C VAL A 271 18.59 2.21 -10.13
N TYR A 272 18.08 1.63 -11.22
CA TYR A 272 16.92 2.15 -11.93
C TYR A 272 15.61 1.90 -11.17
N LEU A 273 15.48 0.75 -10.52
CA LEU A 273 14.33 0.47 -9.65
C LEU A 273 14.32 1.38 -8.40
N ASP A 274 15.49 1.66 -7.81
CA ASP A 274 15.61 2.64 -6.72
C ASP A 274 15.17 4.04 -7.17
N LEU A 275 15.54 4.44 -8.39
CA LEU A 275 15.12 5.72 -8.98
C LEU A 275 13.62 5.77 -9.25
N GLN A 276 13.01 4.65 -9.68
CA GLN A 276 11.56 4.55 -9.81
C GLN A 276 10.87 4.70 -8.45
N GLY A 277 11.39 4.06 -7.39
CA GLY A 277 10.88 4.24 -6.04
C GLY A 277 10.98 5.69 -5.55
N GLY A 278 12.12 6.34 -5.75
CA GLY A 278 12.31 7.77 -5.43
C GLY A 278 11.35 8.69 -6.18
N LEU A 279 11.15 8.46 -7.48
CA LEU A 279 10.19 9.18 -8.30
C LEU A 279 8.74 8.93 -7.85
N ALA A 280 8.39 7.69 -7.53
CA ALA A 280 7.05 7.32 -7.06
C ALA A 280 6.72 7.99 -5.73
N ASN A 281 7.66 8.00 -4.78
CA ASN A 281 7.55 8.72 -3.51
C ASN A 281 7.42 10.24 -3.72
N THR A 282 8.19 10.82 -4.65
CA THR A 282 8.11 12.24 -5.04
C THR A 282 6.71 12.59 -5.55
N VAL A 283 6.11 11.74 -6.39
CA VAL A 283 4.72 11.90 -6.85
C VAL A 283 3.76 11.81 -5.67
N ALA A 284 3.89 10.78 -4.82
CA ALA A 284 2.99 10.59 -3.68
C ALA A 284 2.96 11.79 -2.73
N ALA A 285 4.13 12.36 -2.42
CA ALA A 285 4.26 13.54 -1.58
C ALA A 285 3.69 14.81 -2.27
N ALA A 286 4.00 15.03 -3.55
CA ALA A 286 3.55 16.22 -4.26
C ALA A 286 2.03 16.26 -4.49
N THR A 287 1.37 15.10 -4.61
CA THR A 287 -0.05 14.98 -4.92
C THR A 287 -0.95 14.82 -3.70
N GLN A 288 -0.47 15.12 -2.49
CA GLN A 288 -1.30 15.13 -1.29
C GLN A 288 -2.44 16.16 -1.41
N VAL A 289 -3.62 15.77 -0.94
CA VAL A 289 -4.83 16.61 -0.93
C VAL A 289 -5.22 16.88 0.52
N PRO A 290 -5.63 18.09 0.89
CA PRO A 290 -6.07 18.35 2.25
C PRO A 290 -7.45 17.73 2.51
N GLY A 291 -7.55 16.88 3.52
CA GLY A 291 -8.81 16.27 3.94
C GLY A 291 -8.80 14.76 3.68
N SER A 292 -9.97 14.23 3.32
CA SER A 292 -10.16 12.83 2.95
C SER A 292 -11.34 12.69 2.01
N VAL A 293 -11.47 11.54 1.37
CA VAL A 293 -12.63 11.22 0.51
C VAL A 293 -13.94 11.23 1.31
N ALA A 294 -13.90 10.89 2.61
CA ALA A 294 -15.08 10.88 3.46
C ALA A 294 -15.73 12.28 3.60
N ASP A 295 -14.92 13.34 3.64
CA ASP A 295 -15.37 14.72 3.87
C ASP A 295 -15.39 15.60 2.62
N MET A 296 -14.48 15.32 1.69
CA MET A 296 -14.21 16.10 0.48
C MET A 296 -13.96 15.18 -0.71
N PRO A 297 -14.90 14.28 -1.08
CA PRO A 297 -14.67 13.37 -2.19
C PRO A 297 -14.42 14.15 -3.49
N PRO A 298 -13.57 13.64 -4.41
CA PRO A 298 -13.47 14.19 -5.75
C PRO A 298 -14.86 14.38 -6.37
N GLY A 299 -15.12 15.58 -6.91
CA GLY A 299 -16.44 15.96 -7.43
C GLY A 299 -17.35 16.70 -6.45
N SER A 300 -17.08 16.70 -5.14
CA SER A 300 -17.77 17.52 -4.14
C SER A 300 -17.54 19.03 -4.34
N GLN A 301 -18.36 19.88 -3.72
CA GLN A 301 -18.18 21.32 -3.81
C GLN A 301 -16.91 21.76 -3.07
N LYS A 302 -16.65 21.22 -1.88
CA LYS A 302 -15.40 21.47 -1.14
C LYS A 302 -14.16 21.13 -1.96
N PHE A 303 -14.15 19.97 -2.64
CA PHE A 303 -13.02 19.56 -3.47
C PHE A 303 -12.80 20.55 -4.62
N LYS A 304 -13.90 20.96 -5.29
CA LYS A 304 -13.86 21.96 -6.37
C LYS A 304 -13.36 23.32 -5.89
N ASP A 305 -13.76 23.74 -4.70
CA ASP A 305 -13.34 25.01 -4.10
C ASP A 305 -11.85 25.01 -3.77
N TRP A 306 -11.36 23.94 -3.13
CA TRP A 306 -9.91 23.75 -2.91
C TRP A 306 -9.15 23.68 -4.23
N LEU A 307 -9.64 22.87 -5.18
CA LEU A 307 -9.02 22.71 -6.49
C LEU A 307 -8.98 24.04 -7.25
N ALA A 308 -9.89 24.99 -7.02
CA ALA A 308 -9.89 26.32 -7.63
C ALA A 308 -8.99 27.35 -6.92
N SER A 309 -8.55 27.05 -5.70
CA SER A 309 -7.67 27.92 -4.92
C SER A 309 -6.22 27.94 -5.44
N ASP A 310 -5.39 28.79 -4.84
CA ASP A 310 -3.94 28.81 -5.07
C ASP A 310 -3.27 27.55 -4.50
N ASP A 311 -3.75 27.02 -3.38
CA ASP A 311 -3.22 25.79 -2.75
C ASP A 311 -3.43 24.56 -3.64
N GLY A 312 -4.56 24.51 -4.36
CA GLY A 312 -4.86 23.46 -5.33
C GLY A 312 -4.22 23.65 -6.70
N ALA A 313 -3.47 24.74 -6.93
CA ALA A 313 -3.01 25.12 -8.28
C ALA A 313 -2.04 24.11 -8.89
N PHE A 314 -1.06 23.61 -8.10
CA PHE A 314 -0.13 22.57 -8.55
C PHE A 314 -0.91 21.30 -8.93
N TYR A 315 -1.71 20.77 -7.99
CA TYR A 315 -2.46 19.54 -8.18
C TYR A 315 -3.37 19.62 -9.43
N ARG A 316 -4.09 20.74 -9.60
CA ARG A 316 -4.94 21.01 -10.77
C ARG A 316 -4.15 20.99 -12.08
N GLN A 317 -2.99 21.64 -12.14
CA GLN A 317 -2.17 21.67 -13.35
C GLN A 317 -1.55 20.30 -13.66
N TRP A 318 -1.05 19.62 -12.62
CA TRP A 318 -0.45 18.30 -12.71
C TRP A 318 -1.45 17.26 -13.22
N THR A 319 -2.63 17.15 -12.60
CA THR A 319 -3.67 16.19 -12.98
C THR A 319 -4.22 16.46 -14.40
N GLN A 320 -4.41 17.72 -14.80
CA GLN A 320 -4.79 18.06 -16.18
C GLN A 320 -3.72 17.70 -17.21
N GLY A 321 -2.43 17.81 -16.84
CA GLY A 321 -1.33 17.36 -17.70
C GLY A 321 -1.26 15.84 -17.77
N LEU A 322 -1.49 15.16 -16.65
CA LEU A 322 -1.53 13.71 -16.54
C LEU A 322 -2.69 13.12 -17.35
N GLU A 323 -3.87 13.73 -17.34
CA GLU A 323 -5.02 13.27 -18.16
C GLU A 323 -4.64 13.19 -19.66
N LYS A 324 -3.93 14.21 -20.16
CA LYS A 324 -3.48 14.28 -21.55
C LYS A 324 -2.35 13.29 -21.85
N ALA A 325 -1.38 13.19 -20.93
CA ALA A 325 -0.24 12.32 -21.09
C ALA A 325 -0.62 10.84 -20.90
N GLY A 326 -1.58 10.55 -20.02
CA GLY A 326 -2.05 9.22 -19.66
C GLY A 326 -2.69 8.47 -20.83
N THR A 327 -3.45 9.16 -21.67
CA THR A 327 -4.08 8.56 -22.87
C THR A 327 -3.20 8.58 -24.11
N LYS A 328 -1.97 9.10 -24.03
CA LYS A 328 -1.04 9.14 -25.16
C LYS A 328 -0.30 7.81 -25.28
N ASN A 329 -0.19 7.27 -26.50
CA ASN A 329 0.64 6.11 -26.79
C ASN A 329 2.13 6.53 -26.92
N PHE A 330 2.99 5.94 -26.09
CA PHE A 330 4.45 6.08 -26.11
C PHE A 330 5.16 4.86 -26.73
N GLY A 331 4.42 3.78 -27.00
CA GLY A 331 4.91 2.57 -27.66
C GLY A 331 4.71 2.61 -29.18
N SER A 332 4.85 1.44 -29.81
CA SER A 332 4.55 1.28 -31.24
C SER A 332 3.05 1.07 -31.47
N ASN A 333 2.57 1.20 -32.72
CA ASN A 333 1.17 0.90 -33.03
C ASN A 333 0.82 -0.60 -32.92
N THR A 334 1.80 -1.48 -32.93
CA THR A 334 1.64 -2.95 -32.84
C THR A 334 1.89 -3.49 -31.43
N ASN A 335 2.41 -2.66 -30.54
CA ASN A 335 2.60 -2.90 -29.12
C ASN A 335 2.48 -1.54 -28.40
N PRO A 336 1.25 -0.98 -28.32
CA PRO A 336 1.00 0.30 -27.68
C PRO A 336 1.39 0.29 -26.20
N LEU A 337 1.79 1.45 -25.71
CA LEU A 337 2.07 1.73 -24.30
C LEU A 337 1.46 3.09 -23.96
N TYR A 338 0.27 3.09 -23.39
CA TYR A 338 -0.40 4.30 -22.97
C TYR A 338 0.18 4.82 -21.66
N GLY A 339 0.32 6.14 -21.55
CA GLY A 339 0.99 6.76 -20.41
C GLY A 339 0.41 6.40 -19.04
N TYR A 340 -0.88 6.09 -18.95
CA TYR A 340 -1.51 5.63 -17.72
C TYR A 340 -0.96 4.28 -17.25
N GLN A 341 -0.64 3.37 -18.16
CA GLN A 341 -0.03 2.07 -17.84
C GLN A 341 1.35 2.29 -17.20
N SER A 342 2.17 3.16 -17.80
CA SER A 342 3.47 3.56 -17.28
C SER A 342 3.37 4.24 -15.91
N PHE A 343 2.47 5.21 -15.77
CA PHE A 343 2.31 6.00 -14.56
C PHE A 343 1.81 5.14 -13.38
N VAL A 344 0.82 4.29 -13.60
CA VAL A 344 0.37 3.36 -12.56
C VAL A 344 1.46 2.36 -12.19
N SER A 345 2.23 1.86 -13.17
CA SER A 345 3.35 0.97 -12.88
C SER A 345 4.42 1.65 -12.04
N LEU A 346 4.72 2.94 -12.30
CA LEU A 346 5.57 3.75 -11.41
C LEU A 346 5.01 3.79 -9.98
N MET A 347 3.72 4.07 -9.81
CA MET A 347 3.09 4.16 -8.49
C MET A 347 3.26 2.88 -7.65
N GLN A 348 3.35 1.71 -8.29
CA GLN A 348 3.55 0.43 -7.60
C GLN A 348 4.90 0.35 -6.86
N HIS A 349 5.89 1.15 -7.27
CA HIS A 349 7.21 1.24 -6.64
C HIS A 349 7.27 2.18 -5.42
N SER A 350 6.18 2.87 -5.07
CA SER A 350 6.16 3.76 -3.91
C SER A 350 6.19 2.98 -2.60
N ASP A 351 7.08 3.40 -1.69
CA ASP A 351 7.07 2.99 -0.28
C ASP A 351 6.14 3.88 0.56
N THR A 352 5.76 5.05 0.01
CA THR A 352 4.84 5.99 0.63
C THR A 352 3.41 5.70 0.20
N LYS A 353 2.47 5.76 1.15
CA LYS A 353 1.04 5.66 0.84
C LYS A 353 0.61 6.88 0.00
N TYR A 354 -0.07 6.63 -1.11
CA TYR A 354 -0.75 7.70 -1.83
C TYR A 354 -1.99 8.16 -1.06
N ASP A 355 -2.27 9.46 -1.19
CA ASP A 355 -3.45 10.13 -0.69
C ASP A 355 -4.75 9.48 -1.20
N ASP A 356 -5.77 9.39 -0.36
CA ASP A 356 -7.03 8.71 -0.66
C ASP A 356 -7.82 9.43 -1.76
N GLN A 357 -7.85 10.77 -1.73
CA GLN A 357 -8.54 11.58 -2.74
C GLN A 357 -7.82 11.52 -4.09
N PHE A 358 -6.49 11.50 -4.09
CA PHE A 358 -5.71 11.28 -5.31
C PHE A 358 -5.98 9.90 -5.93
N LEU A 359 -5.96 8.83 -5.12
CA LEU A 359 -6.26 7.48 -5.59
C LEU A 359 -7.69 7.36 -6.14
N TYR A 360 -8.66 7.97 -5.45
CA TYR A 360 -10.06 7.99 -5.88
C TYR A 360 -10.21 8.69 -7.23
N GLN A 361 -9.67 9.91 -7.37
CA GLN A 361 -9.74 10.66 -8.62
C GLN A 361 -9.01 9.94 -9.76
N MET A 362 -7.86 9.34 -9.50
CA MET A 362 -7.13 8.56 -10.52
C MET A 362 -7.96 7.37 -11.00
N GLY A 363 -8.72 6.72 -10.10
CA GLY A 363 -9.66 5.67 -10.46
C GLY A 363 -10.77 6.19 -11.38
N ASP A 364 -11.39 7.32 -11.03
CA ASP A 364 -12.37 8.00 -11.89
C ASP A 364 -11.80 8.31 -13.28
N ASP A 365 -10.60 8.88 -13.33
CA ASP A 365 -9.94 9.31 -14.56
C ASP A 365 -9.59 8.12 -15.47
N LEU A 366 -9.14 6.98 -14.89
CA LEU A 366 -8.87 5.75 -15.65
C LEU A 366 -10.16 5.11 -16.17
N ILE A 367 -11.21 5.03 -15.36
CA ILE A 367 -12.53 4.51 -15.76
C ILE A 367 -13.11 5.38 -16.89
N ALA A 368 -13.02 6.70 -16.75
CA ALA A 368 -13.46 7.64 -17.78
C ALA A 368 -12.66 7.49 -19.07
N ALA A 369 -11.34 7.29 -18.99
CA ALA A 369 -10.49 7.05 -20.14
C ALA A 369 -10.85 5.75 -20.87
N GLU A 370 -11.08 4.65 -20.14
CA GLU A 370 -11.51 3.37 -20.71
C GLU A 370 -12.89 3.46 -21.37
N LYS A 371 -13.87 4.09 -20.72
CA LYS A 371 -15.21 4.33 -21.30
C LYS A 371 -15.15 5.16 -22.59
N LYS A 372 -14.25 6.15 -22.65
CA LYS A 372 -14.05 7.00 -23.83
C LYS A 372 -13.25 6.32 -24.94
N HIS A 373 -12.32 5.45 -24.57
CA HIS A 373 -11.42 4.74 -25.46
C HIS A 373 -11.45 3.23 -25.15
N PRO A 374 -12.51 2.51 -25.59
CA PRO A 374 -12.61 1.07 -25.36
C PRO A 374 -11.37 0.33 -25.86
N GLY A 375 -10.80 -0.54 -25.02
CA GLY A 375 -9.59 -1.30 -25.33
C GLY A 375 -8.27 -0.54 -25.14
N ILE A 376 -8.27 0.64 -24.52
CA ILE A 376 -7.03 1.37 -24.18
C ILE A 376 -6.07 0.57 -23.29
N PHE A 377 -6.60 -0.35 -22.47
CA PHE A 377 -5.82 -1.22 -21.58
C PHE A 377 -5.70 -2.66 -22.08
N THR A 378 -6.08 -2.94 -23.32
CA THR A 378 -5.83 -4.25 -23.95
C THR A 378 -4.34 -4.46 -24.12
N GLU A 379 -3.85 -5.63 -23.70
CA GLU A 379 -2.46 -6.02 -23.95
C GLU A 379 -2.30 -6.52 -25.38
N TRP A 380 -1.36 -5.94 -26.13
CA TRP A 380 -1.08 -6.32 -27.51
C TRP A 380 0.34 -6.85 -27.64
N GLY A 381 0.51 -7.99 -28.30
CA GLY A 381 1.84 -8.54 -28.58
C GLY A 381 2.55 -8.98 -27.30
N PRO A 382 3.86 -8.79 -27.14
CA PRO A 382 4.60 -9.28 -25.98
C PRO A 382 4.43 -8.43 -24.70
N GLY A 383 3.64 -7.35 -24.75
CA GLY A 383 3.54 -6.40 -23.64
C GLY A 383 4.83 -5.59 -23.45
N HIS A 384 5.00 -5.03 -22.25
CA HIS A 384 6.17 -4.25 -21.85
C HIS A 384 6.66 -4.73 -20.49
N ASP A 385 7.93 -5.18 -20.41
CA ASP A 385 8.50 -5.69 -19.17
C ASP A 385 8.42 -4.63 -18.05
N GLY A 386 7.94 -5.06 -16.87
CA GLY A 386 7.80 -4.17 -15.71
C GLY A 386 6.60 -3.22 -15.76
N ILE A 387 5.77 -3.29 -16.81
CA ILE A 387 4.55 -2.47 -16.93
C ILE A 387 3.35 -3.39 -17.17
N ARG A 388 2.33 -3.29 -16.31
CA ARG A 388 1.07 -4.03 -16.54
C ARG A 388 0.20 -3.32 -17.57
N ALA A 389 -0.46 -4.12 -18.41
CA ALA A 389 -1.37 -3.57 -19.41
C ALA A 389 -2.62 -2.95 -18.79
N ASP A 390 -3.21 -3.60 -17.78
CA ASP A 390 -4.39 -3.07 -17.09
C ASP A 390 -3.99 -2.06 -16.01
N ALA A 391 -4.06 -0.77 -16.37
CA ALA A 391 -3.77 0.33 -15.44
C ALA A 391 -4.81 0.44 -14.32
N ILE A 392 -6.07 0.02 -14.54
CA ILE A 392 -7.09 0.02 -13.50
C ILE A 392 -6.75 -1.04 -12.45
N ASP A 393 -6.45 -2.28 -12.88
CA ASP A 393 -6.01 -3.32 -11.94
C ASP A 393 -4.72 -2.92 -11.20
N GLY A 394 -3.76 -2.34 -11.93
CA GLY A 394 -2.54 -1.83 -11.35
C GLY A 394 -2.79 -0.78 -10.26
N LEU A 395 -3.73 0.15 -10.48
CA LEU A 395 -4.09 1.19 -9.52
C LEU A 395 -4.79 0.60 -8.31
N LEU A 396 -5.70 -0.36 -8.50
CA LEU A 396 -6.35 -1.07 -7.40
C LEU A 396 -5.33 -1.77 -6.50
N GLY A 397 -4.29 -2.37 -7.09
CA GLY A 397 -3.14 -2.90 -6.35
C GLY A 397 -2.43 -1.84 -5.50
N VAL A 398 -2.22 -0.62 -6.02
CA VAL A 398 -1.66 0.50 -5.23
C VAL A 398 -2.63 0.94 -4.13
N MET A 399 -3.91 1.07 -4.47
CA MET A 399 -4.98 1.51 -3.57
C MET A 399 -5.18 0.58 -2.38
N SER A 400 -4.98 -0.73 -2.55
CA SER A 400 -5.04 -1.72 -1.47
C SER A 400 -4.10 -1.43 -0.28
N ARG A 401 -3.04 -0.63 -0.50
CA ARG A 401 -2.11 -0.20 0.58
C ARG A 401 -2.68 0.92 1.45
N ASN A 402 -3.78 1.52 1.02
CA ASN A 402 -4.55 2.54 1.73
C ASN A 402 -6.02 2.06 1.88
N PRO A 403 -6.36 1.33 2.97
CA PRO A 403 -7.68 0.75 3.17
C PRO A 403 -8.81 1.78 3.20
N ASP A 404 -8.57 2.97 3.77
CA ASP A 404 -9.58 4.04 3.79
C ASP A 404 -9.92 4.50 2.35
N ALA A 405 -8.92 4.61 1.48
CA ALA A 405 -9.12 4.89 0.07
C ALA A 405 -9.89 3.77 -0.63
N ALA A 406 -9.52 2.51 -0.37
CA ALA A 406 -10.19 1.35 -0.96
C ALA A 406 -11.67 1.24 -0.51
N THR A 407 -11.94 1.39 0.79
CA THR A 407 -13.31 1.40 1.33
C THR A 407 -14.13 2.51 0.69
N ALA A 408 -13.61 3.74 0.66
CA ALA A 408 -14.30 4.87 0.04
C ALA A 408 -14.54 4.66 -1.47
N PHE A 409 -13.56 4.08 -2.18
CA PHE A 409 -13.65 3.82 -3.61
C PHE A 409 -14.70 2.77 -3.96
N PHE A 410 -14.99 1.80 -3.08
CA PHE A 410 -15.97 0.75 -3.32
C PHE A 410 -17.30 0.90 -2.56
N ASP A 411 -17.45 1.88 -1.66
CA ASP A 411 -18.69 2.06 -0.89
C ASP A 411 -19.86 2.44 -1.84
N PRO A 412 -20.88 1.56 -2.01
CA PRO A 412 -22.00 1.82 -2.89
C PRO A 412 -22.91 2.95 -2.39
N ALA A 413 -22.81 3.32 -1.11
CA ALA A 413 -23.54 4.47 -0.59
C ALA A 413 -22.99 5.81 -1.12
N GLY A 414 -21.78 5.81 -1.70
CA GLY A 414 -21.07 7.04 -2.06
C GLY A 414 -20.43 7.72 -0.85
N ASN A 415 -19.78 8.85 -1.11
CA ASN A 415 -18.94 9.56 -0.14
C ASN A 415 -19.43 10.99 0.10
N GLY A 416 -19.02 11.63 1.19
CA GLY A 416 -19.45 12.97 1.55
C GLY A 416 -20.90 13.05 2.04
N ALA A 417 -21.29 14.21 2.57
CA ALA A 417 -22.61 14.43 3.15
C ALA A 417 -23.29 15.68 2.59
N GLY A 418 -24.63 15.68 2.58
CA GLY A 418 -25.42 16.85 2.19
C GLY A 418 -25.11 17.31 0.76
N ALA A 419 -24.71 18.56 0.59
CA ALA A 419 -24.38 19.14 -0.72
C ALA A 419 -23.04 18.65 -1.29
N ASP A 420 -22.19 18.05 -0.45
CA ASP A 420 -20.90 17.49 -0.85
C ASP A 420 -20.97 15.98 -1.15
N HIS A 421 -22.17 15.39 -1.08
CA HIS A 421 -22.36 13.97 -1.35
C HIS A 421 -22.11 13.63 -2.83
N VAL A 422 -21.29 12.61 -3.08
CA VAL A 422 -20.96 12.07 -4.40
C VAL A 422 -21.30 10.58 -4.41
N GLY A 423 -22.22 10.19 -5.29
CA GLY A 423 -22.58 8.78 -5.48
C GLY A 423 -21.45 7.97 -6.14
N ASN A 424 -21.50 6.65 -6.02
CA ASN A 424 -20.44 5.76 -6.45
C ASN A 424 -21.01 4.48 -7.08
N ASP A 425 -20.48 4.09 -8.25
CA ASP A 425 -20.83 2.85 -8.98
C ASP A 425 -19.61 1.95 -9.28
N HIS A 426 -18.44 2.24 -8.70
CA HIS A 426 -17.19 1.57 -9.05
C HIS A 426 -17.19 0.07 -8.79
N LEU A 427 -17.80 -0.38 -7.69
CA LEU A 427 -17.87 -1.81 -7.38
C LEU A 427 -18.67 -2.56 -8.44
N HIS A 428 -19.85 -2.05 -8.81
CA HIS A 428 -20.67 -2.63 -9.86
C HIS A 428 -19.92 -2.61 -11.21
N TYR A 429 -19.28 -1.50 -11.55
CA TYR A 429 -18.48 -1.40 -12.77
C TYR A 429 -17.35 -2.44 -12.82
N LEU A 430 -16.60 -2.63 -11.73
CA LEU A 430 -15.37 -3.43 -11.73
C LEU A 430 -15.57 -4.92 -11.42
N ALA A 431 -16.50 -5.23 -10.52
CA ALA A 431 -16.73 -6.58 -10.00
C ALA A 431 -18.09 -7.18 -10.42
N GLY A 432 -19.05 -6.34 -10.80
CA GLY A 432 -20.40 -6.78 -11.14
C GLY A 432 -20.50 -7.56 -12.45
N SER A 433 -21.73 -7.97 -12.77
CA SER A 433 -22.08 -8.58 -14.05
C SER A 433 -23.27 -7.88 -14.73
N GLY A 434 -23.33 -7.94 -16.06
CA GLY A 434 -24.46 -7.44 -16.85
C GLY A 434 -24.24 -6.05 -17.46
N ASP A 435 -25.33 -5.28 -17.57
CA ASP A 435 -25.29 -3.96 -18.21
C ASP A 435 -24.53 -2.96 -17.34
N GLY A 436 -23.56 -2.25 -17.95
CA GLY A 436 -22.80 -1.21 -17.26
C GLY A 436 -21.55 -1.71 -16.54
N THR A 437 -21.19 -2.99 -16.68
CA THR A 437 -19.97 -3.56 -16.08
C THR A 437 -18.80 -3.54 -17.05
N ARG A 438 -17.59 -3.62 -16.51
CA ARG A 438 -16.34 -3.58 -17.25
C ARG A 438 -16.09 -4.89 -18.00
N GLU A 439 -15.77 -4.77 -19.29
CA GLU A 439 -15.14 -5.87 -20.04
C GLU A 439 -13.65 -5.90 -19.71
N TRP A 440 -13.23 -6.87 -18.90
CA TRP A 440 -11.84 -7.00 -18.49
C TRP A 440 -10.93 -7.29 -19.69
N PRO A 441 -9.79 -6.59 -19.83
CA PRO A 441 -8.94 -6.72 -21.00
C PRO A 441 -8.34 -8.13 -21.11
N LYS A 442 -8.23 -8.62 -22.34
CA LYS A 442 -7.53 -9.86 -22.68
C LYS A 442 -6.15 -9.57 -23.27
N HIS A 443 -5.32 -10.60 -23.30
CA HIS A 443 -4.05 -10.56 -24.01
C HIS A 443 -4.25 -10.96 -25.47
N VAL A 444 -3.93 -10.05 -26.40
CA VAL A 444 -4.15 -10.21 -27.83
C VAL A 444 -2.82 -10.40 -28.56
N ILE A 445 -2.64 -11.59 -29.14
CA ILE A 445 -1.47 -11.93 -29.95
C ILE A 445 -1.88 -11.94 -31.43
N THR A 446 -1.25 -11.08 -32.22
CA THR A 446 -1.49 -10.99 -33.67
C THR A 446 -0.40 -11.74 -34.44
N GLY A 447 -0.78 -12.79 -35.18
CA GLY A 447 0.10 -13.57 -36.07
C GLY A 447 -0.60 -13.96 -37.38
N ILE A 448 -0.50 -15.23 -37.80
CA ILE A 448 -1.30 -15.76 -38.94
C ILE A 448 -2.81 -15.71 -38.62
N SER A 449 -3.17 -15.75 -37.33
CA SER A 449 -4.51 -15.53 -36.77
C SER A 449 -4.42 -14.63 -35.53
N VAL A 450 -5.54 -14.02 -35.14
CA VAL A 450 -5.68 -13.33 -33.84
C VAL A 450 -5.98 -14.39 -32.78
N MET A 451 -5.19 -14.42 -31.71
CA MET A 451 -5.46 -15.24 -30.52
C MET A 451 -5.72 -14.31 -29.34
N GLU A 452 -6.77 -14.61 -28.59
CA GLU A 452 -7.07 -13.98 -27.31
C GLU A 452 -6.75 -14.98 -26.20
N LEU A 453 -5.95 -14.56 -25.24
CA LEU A 453 -5.59 -15.32 -24.06
C LEU A 453 -6.08 -14.55 -22.83
N ASP A 454 -6.47 -15.27 -21.79
CA ASP A 454 -6.71 -14.66 -20.49
C ASP A 454 -5.36 -14.28 -19.87
N ASP A 455 -5.26 -13.07 -19.32
CA ASP A 455 -4.11 -12.65 -18.53
C ASP A 455 -4.16 -13.36 -17.17
N PRO A 456 -3.18 -14.23 -16.84
CA PRO A 456 -3.15 -14.95 -15.57
C PRO A 456 -3.03 -14.04 -14.35
N LEU A 457 -2.69 -12.76 -14.52
CA LEU A 457 -2.59 -11.76 -13.46
C LEU A 457 -3.79 -10.81 -13.40
N HIS A 458 -4.82 -11.01 -14.24
CA HIS A 458 -6.00 -10.14 -14.24
C HIS A 458 -6.67 -10.09 -12.86
N LYS A 459 -7.29 -8.96 -12.51
CA LYS A 459 -8.07 -8.79 -11.26
C LYS A 459 -7.28 -9.01 -9.95
N ALA A 460 -5.95 -9.13 -9.99
CA ALA A 460 -5.15 -9.32 -8.78
C ALA A 460 -5.17 -8.05 -7.92
N GLY A 461 -5.07 -6.88 -8.55
CA GLY A 461 -5.24 -5.61 -7.87
C GLY A 461 -6.66 -5.39 -7.36
N LEU A 462 -7.68 -5.79 -8.14
CA LEU A 462 -9.08 -5.77 -7.68
C LEU A 462 -9.27 -6.63 -6.43
N GLY A 463 -8.81 -7.89 -6.43
CA GLY A 463 -8.92 -8.77 -5.25
C GLY A 463 -8.27 -8.15 -4.01
N ALA A 464 -7.05 -7.64 -4.15
CA ALA A 464 -6.33 -6.96 -3.07
C ALA A 464 -7.07 -5.70 -2.56
N ALA A 465 -7.62 -4.89 -3.45
CA ALA A 465 -8.35 -3.69 -3.08
C ALA A 465 -9.68 -4.00 -2.39
N LEU A 466 -10.40 -5.05 -2.82
CA LEU A 466 -11.62 -5.51 -2.14
C LEU A 466 -11.33 -6.09 -0.76
N GLU A 467 -10.24 -6.84 -0.58
CA GLU A 467 -9.79 -7.27 0.75
C GLU A 467 -9.56 -6.06 1.65
N ALA A 468 -8.83 -5.05 1.17
CA ALA A 468 -8.58 -3.85 1.96
C ALA A 468 -9.85 -3.05 2.26
N ALA A 469 -10.74 -2.91 1.27
CA ALA A 469 -11.97 -2.12 1.37
C ALA A 469 -12.98 -2.72 2.36
N THR A 470 -13.05 -4.04 2.44
CA THR A 470 -13.99 -4.76 3.31
C THR A 470 -13.46 -4.95 4.71
N THR A 471 -12.15 -4.93 4.93
CA THR A 471 -11.55 -5.26 6.23
C THR A 471 -10.93 -4.06 6.96
N GLY A 472 -10.65 -2.96 6.26
CA GLY A 472 -9.99 -1.78 6.85
C GLY A 472 -8.50 -1.95 7.09
N HIS A 473 -7.86 -2.99 6.56
CA HIS A 473 -6.41 -3.20 6.65
C HIS A 473 -5.81 -3.56 5.28
N PRO A 474 -4.51 -3.34 5.05
CA PRO A 474 -3.88 -3.82 3.81
C PRO A 474 -4.01 -5.34 3.67
N PRO A 475 -3.95 -5.90 2.45
CA PRO A 475 -4.04 -7.35 2.23
C PRO A 475 -3.06 -8.14 3.09
N LEU A 476 -3.51 -9.28 3.61
CA LEU A 476 -2.67 -10.14 4.44
C LEU A 476 -1.46 -10.64 3.66
N ALA A 477 -0.29 -10.62 4.31
CA ALA A 477 0.90 -11.22 3.74
C ALA A 477 0.79 -12.75 3.70
N ALA A 478 1.49 -13.38 2.76
CA ALA A 478 1.50 -14.84 2.66
C ALA A 478 1.86 -15.50 4.01
N GLY A 479 1.03 -16.44 4.45
CA GLY A 479 1.20 -17.14 5.72
C GLY A 479 0.69 -16.38 6.95
N GLN A 480 -0.04 -15.28 6.78
CA GLN A 480 -0.86 -14.69 7.85
C GLN A 480 -2.30 -15.20 7.77
N ASP A 481 -2.91 -15.45 8.91
CA ASP A 481 -4.34 -15.80 8.96
C ASP A 481 -5.19 -14.60 9.39
N PRO A 482 -6.41 -14.45 8.83
CA PRO A 482 -7.36 -13.44 9.25
C PRO A 482 -7.84 -13.69 10.69
N TRP A 483 -8.23 -12.60 11.36
CA TRP A 483 -8.82 -12.64 12.69
C TRP A 483 -10.35 -12.78 12.58
N PRO A 484 -10.98 -13.84 13.14
CA PRO A 484 -12.38 -14.17 12.88
C PRO A 484 -13.40 -13.23 13.56
N GLU A 485 -12.98 -12.46 14.56
CA GLU A 485 -13.84 -11.52 15.33
C GLU A 485 -13.42 -10.06 15.08
N THR A 486 -13.21 -9.68 13.81
CA THR A 486 -12.78 -8.33 13.46
C THR A 486 -13.96 -7.37 13.53
N LYS A 487 -13.76 -6.18 14.11
CA LYS A 487 -14.80 -5.14 14.13
C LYS A 487 -14.80 -4.37 12.81
N HIS A 488 -15.99 -4.13 12.27
CA HIS A 488 -16.17 -3.47 10.97
C HIS A 488 -16.99 -2.19 11.10
N THR A 489 -16.62 -1.19 10.30
CA THR A 489 -17.38 0.07 10.13
C THR A 489 -18.56 -0.13 9.19
N ASP A 490 -19.52 0.80 9.21
CA ASP A 490 -20.71 0.75 8.36
C ASP A 490 -20.34 0.69 6.86
N ALA A 491 -19.28 1.39 6.44
CA ALA A 491 -18.82 1.40 5.05
C ALA A 491 -18.19 0.06 4.66
N GLN A 492 -17.32 -0.50 5.50
CA GLN A 492 -16.70 -1.82 5.30
C GLN A 492 -17.75 -2.93 5.14
N ALA A 493 -18.73 -2.97 6.05
CA ALA A 493 -19.81 -3.96 6.00
C ALA A 493 -20.71 -3.78 4.76
N ARG A 494 -20.99 -2.54 4.33
CA ARG A 494 -21.71 -2.28 3.07
C ARG A 494 -20.93 -2.75 1.85
N VAL A 495 -19.62 -2.49 1.81
CA VAL A 495 -18.76 -3.00 0.73
C VAL A 495 -18.80 -4.53 0.73
N MET A 496 -18.69 -5.18 1.88
CA MET A 496 -18.72 -6.65 1.96
C MET A 496 -20.06 -7.23 1.49
N HIS A 497 -21.18 -6.64 1.92
CA HIS A 497 -22.51 -7.00 1.44
C HIS A 497 -22.61 -6.90 -0.09
N ALA A 498 -22.14 -5.78 -0.64
CA ALA A 498 -22.20 -5.52 -2.07
C ALA A 498 -21.24 -6.44 -2.85
N VAL A 499 -20.07 -6.77 -2.32
CA VAL A 499 -19.14 -7.74 -2.92
C VAL A 499 -19.79 -9.11 -3.04
N ILE A 500 -20.42 -9.61 -1.98
CA ILE A 500 -21.12 -10.91 -2.01
C ILE A 500 -22.24 -10.88 -3.04
N THR A 501 -22.99 -9.78 -3.11
CA THR A 501 -24.16 -9.64 -4.00
C THR A 501 -23.76 -9.51 -5.47
N GLU A 502 -22.76 -8.69 -5.79
CA GLU A 502 -22.28 -8.45 -7.17
C GLU A 502 -21.54 -9.66 -7.75
N LEU A 503 -20.85 -10.42 -6.91
CA LEU A 503 -20.13 -11.63 -7.30
C LEU A 503 -20.95 -12.92 -7.11
N ALA A 504 -22.17 -12.83 -6.59
CA ALA A 504 -23.07 -13.97 -6.53
C ALA A 504 -23.41 -14.42 -7.98
N PRO A 505 -23.33 -15.71 -8.29
CA PRO A 505 -23.57 -16.19 -9.64
C PRO A 505 -25.02 -15.91 -10.06
N SER A 506 -25.18 -15.28 -11.24
CA SER A 506 -26.50 -14.95 -11.80
C SER A 506 -27.18 -16.16 -12.48
N ALA A 507 -26.42 -17.18 -12.88
CA ALA A 507 -26.88 -18.51 -13.27
C ALA A 507 -25.72 -19.53 -13.16
N GLY A 508 -25.99 -20.75 -12.70
CA GLY A 508 -24.99 -21.83 -12.57
C GLY A 508 -23.95 -21.60 -11.46
N THR A 509 -22.76 -22.20 -11.62
CA THR A 509 -21.62 -22.16 -10.69
C THR A 509 -20.40 -21.41 -11.25
N ASP A 510 -20.57 -20.56 -12.28
CA ASP A 510 -19.44 -19.81 -12.87
C ASP A 510 -18.89 -18.79 -11.84
N GLY A 511 -17.65 -19.05 -11.43
CA GLY A 511 -17.13 -18.62 -10.14
C GLY A 511 -16.35 -17.30 -10.15
N VAL A 512 -16.02 -16.89 -8.92
CA VAL A 512 -15.09 -15.80 -8.63
C VAL A 512 -13.76 -16.04 -9.37
N ALA A 513 -13.22 -15.00 -10.00
CA ALA A 513 -11.96 -15.10 -10.74
C ALA A 513 -10.80 -15.55 -9.83
N ALA A 514 -9.89 -16.37 -10.36
CA ALA A 514 -8.83 -17.03 -9.58
C ALA A 514 -8.05 -16.08 -8.65
N ASN A 515 -7.59 -14.94 -9.18
CA ASN A 515 -6.81 -13.97 -8.41
C ASN A 515 -7.61 -13.20 -7.33
N MET A 516 -8.93 -13.33 -7.32
CA MET A 516 -9.79 -12.75 -6.29
C MET A 516 -10.17 -13.75 -5.20
N ARG A 517 -9.99 -15.06 -5.42
CA ARG A 517 -10.48 -16.10 -4.49
C ARG A 517 -9.82 -16.01 -3.12
N GLN A 518 -8.50 -16.03 -3.07
CA GLN A 518 -7.77 -15.93 -1.80
C GLN A 518 -7.99 -14.57 -1.09
N PRO A 519 -7.87 -13.40 -1.76
CA PRO A 519 -8.15 -12.12 -1.09
C PRO A 519 -9.57 -11.99 -0.56
N LEU A 520 -10.58 -12.47 -1.30
CA LEU A 520 -11.96 -12.45 -0.85
C LEU A 520 -12.26 -13.49 0.23
N ALA A 521 -11.53 -14.62 0.26
CA ALA A 521 -11.59 -15.56 1.37
C ALA A 521 -10.96 -14.98 2.64
N ASN A 522 -9.83 -14.26 2.54
CA ASN A 522 -9.25 -13.51 3.66
C ASN A 522 -10.26 -12.49 4.21
N ALA A 523 -10.90 -11.73 3.31
CA ALA A 523 -11.93 -10.76 3.66
C ALA A 523 -13.11 -11.41 4.38
N LEU A 524 -13.75 -12.41 3.76
CA LEU A 524 -14.91 -13.10 4.32
C LEU A 524 -14.59 -13.78 5.65
N ALA A 525 -13.38 -14.31 5.83
CA ALA A 525 -12.94 -14.88 7.09
C ALA A 525 -12.79 -13.83 8.22
N ALA A 526 -12.67 -12.53 7.92
CA ALA A 526 -12.73 -11.49 8.94
C ALA A 526 -14.17 -11.20 9.42
N TYR A 527 -15.18 -11.71 8.71
CA TYR A 527 -16.62 -11.66 9.01
C TYR A 527 -17.14 -13.04 9.47
N THR A 528 -16.29 -13.83 10.16
CA THR A 528 -16.65 -15.22 10.47
C THR A 528 -17.85 -15.30 11.40
N ASP A 529 -17.97 -14.38 12.36
CA ASP A 529 -19.15 -14.23 13.21
C ASP A 529 -20.45 -14.10 12.39
N ASP A 530 -20.44 -13.24 11.37
CA ASP A 530 -21.57 -13.05 10.46
C ASP A 530 -21.85 -14.31 9.63
N THR A 531 -20.81 -14.90 9.03
CA THR A 531 -21.00 -16.10 8.20
C THR A 531 -21.49 -17.29 9.03
N HIS A 532 -21.00 -17.43 10.26
CA HIS A 532 -21.41 -18.47 11.18
C HIS A 532 -22.90 -18.34 11.52
N GLU A 533 -23.37 -17.13 11.84
CA GLU A 533 -24.78 -16.88 12.14
C GLU A 533 -25.69 -17.11 10.93
N ILE A 534 -25.27 -16.65 9.74
CA ILE A 534 -26.02 -16.83 8.49
C ILE A 534 -26.13 -18.31 8.12
N LEU A 535 -25.03 -19.08 8.22
CA LEU A 535 -25.00 -20.51 7.89
C LEU A 535 -25.67 -21.38 8.96
N GLY A 536 -25.57 -20.99 10.23
CA GLY A 536 -26.26 -21.63 11.36
C GLY A 536 -27.79 -21.52 11.26
N GLY A 537 -28.28 -20.41 10.68
CA GLY A 537 -29.68 -20.23 10.27
C GLY A 537 -30.67 -19.98 11.41
N MET A 538 -30.22 -19.38 12.51
CA MET A 538 -31.02 -19.26 13.75
C MET A 538 -31.26 -17.83 14.25
N ASP A 539 -30.66 -16.82 13.64
CA ASP A 539 -30.77 -15.44 14.12
C ASP A 539 -31.77 -14.59 13.31
N ALA A 540 -32.67 -13.91 14.01
CA ALA A 540 -33.76 -13.13 13.40
C ALA A 540 -33.32 -11.77 12.85
N ASP A 541 -32.23 -11.20 13.35
CA ASP A 541 -31.70 -9.91 12.90
C ASP A 541 -30.97 -10.08 11.56
N TYR A 542 -30.18 -11.14 11.38
CA TYR A 542 -29.60 -11.50 10.08
C TYR A 542 -30.65 -11.76 9.01
N VAL A 543 -31.73 -12.50 9.34
CA VAL A 543 -32.84 -12.74 8.40
C VAL A 543 -33.52 -11.44 7.98
N ARG A 544 -33.72 -10.51 8.93
CA ARG A 544 -34.34 -9.21 8.65
C ARG A 544 -33.43 -8.33 7.80
N ALA A 545 -32.14 -8.26 8.14
CA ALA A 545 -31.18 -7.41 7.46
C ALA A 545 -30.85 -7.92 6.05
N ALA A 546 -30.78 -9.24 5.83
CA ALA A 546 -30.52 -9.86 4.53
C ALA A 546 -31.59 -9.56 3.47
N THR A 547 -32.80 -9.17 3.88
CA THR A 547 -33.89 -8.74 2.98
C THR A 547 -34.17 -7.24 3.03
N GLY A 548 -33.35 -6.50 3.78
CA GLY A 548 -33.45 -5.06 4.02
C GLY A 548 -32.20 -4.31 3.56
N GLU A 549 -31.52 -3.62 4.48
CA GLU A 549 -30.35 -2.78 4.16
C GLU A 549 -29.06 -3.58 3.93
N GLY A 550 -29.06 -4.90 4.17
CA GLY A 550 -27.88 -5.75 3.99
C GLY A 550 -26.85 -5.68 5.12
N THR A 551 -27.02 -4.75 6.06
CA THR A 551 -26.18 -4.61 7.25
C THR A 551 -27.01 -4.20 8.47
N PHE A 552 -26.46 -4.39 9.67
CA PHE A 552 -27.04 -3.84 10.90
C PHE A 552 -25.95 -3.59 11.95
N ARG A 553 -26.15 -2.60 12.82
CA ARG A 553 -25.17 -2.24 13.85
C ARG A 553 -25.48 -2.96 15.17
N ASP A 554 -24.45 -3.57 15.76
CA ASP A 554 -24.44 -4.01 17.16
C ASP A 554 -23.27 -3.35 17.91
N GLY A 555 -23.59 -2.51 18.89
CA GLY A 555 -22.60 -1.72 19.61
C GLY A 555 -21.70 -0.89 18.67
N ASP A 556 -20.40 -1.19 18.71
CA ASP A 556 -19.35 -0.52 17.93
C ASP A 556 -19.02 -1.23 16.61
N THR A 557 -19.68 -2.35 16.28
CA THR A 557 -19.44 -3.11 15.05
C THR A 557 -20.67 -3.10 14.15
N THR A 558 -20.46 -3.25 12.86
CA THR A 558 -21.52 -3.44 11.87
C THR A 558 -21.41 -4.82 11.26
N HIS A 559 -22.50 -5.56 11.37
CA HIS A 559 -22.64 -6.91 10.85
C HIS A 559 -23.09 -6.87 9.39
N VAL A 560 -22.56 -7.79 8.58
CA VAL A 560 -23.03 -8.06 7.22
C VAL A 560 -24.14 -9.11 7.26
N ALA A 561 -25.18 -8.90 6.47
CA ALA A 561 -26.27 -9.86 6.30
C ALA A 561 -26.57 -10.06 4.82
N VAL A 562 -26.54 -11.32 4.41
CA VAL A 562 -26.90 -11.79 3.06
C VAL A 562 -27.79 -13.02 3.18
N THR A 563 -28.44 -13.43 2.08
CA THR A 563 -29.19 -14.69 2.13
C THR A 563 -28.22 -15.86 2.27
N GLN A 564 -28.64 -16.92 2.96
CA GLN A 564 -27.84 -18.14 3.09
C GLN A 564 -27.50 -18.75 1.71
N LYS A 565 -28.37 -18.56 0.71
CA LYS A 565 -28.13 -18.97 -0.67
C LYS A 565 -26.94 -18.23 -1.26
N ASP A 566 -26.94 -16.90 -1.21
CA ASP A 566 -25.90 -16.07 -1.83
C ASP A 566 -24.55 -16.32 -1.14
N LEU A 567 -24.54 -16.47 0.19
CA LEU A 567 -23.33 -16.80 0.93
C LEU A 567 -22.77 -18.18 0.53
N VAL A 568 -23.61 -19.22 0.47
CA VAL A 568 -23.17 -20.57 0.07
C VAL A 568 -22.61 -20.56 -1.36
N GLN A 569 -23.26 -19.86 -2.28
CA GLN A 569 -22.81 -19.78 -3.68
C GLN A 569 -21.51 -18.98 -3.83
N PHE A 570 -21.37 -17.88 -3.09
CA PHE A 570 -20.14 -17.09 -3.06
C PHE A 570 -18.98 -17.91 -2.48
N MET A 571 -19.17 -18.53 -1.30
CA MET A 571 -18.17 -19.41 -0.68
C MET A 571 -17.79 -20.57 -1.59
N ARG A 572 -18.75 -21.14 -2.33
CA ARG A 572 -18.46 -22.15 -3.36
C ARG A 572 -17.50 -21.58 -4.40
N GLY A 573 -17.80 -20.44 -5.01
CA GLY A 573 -16.94 -19.82 -6.02
C GLY A 573 -15.51 -19.56 -5.54
N LEU A 574 -15.34 -19.18 -4.26
CA LEU A 574 -14.02 -19.04 -3.63
C LEU A 574 -13.31 -20.39 -3.46
N SER A 575 -14.05 -21.44 -3.10
CA SER A 575 -13.53 -22.76 -2.72
C SER A 575 -12.98 -23.60 -3.88
N GLU A 576 -13.10 -23.13 -5.12
CA GLU A 576 -12.35 -23.70 -6.25
C GLU A 576 -10.83 -23.60 -6.02
N ASP A 577 -10.39 -22.62 -5.23
CA ASP A 577 -9.04 -22.55 -4.69
C ASP A 577 -8.97 -23.26 -3.30
N PRO A 578 -8.16 -24.33 -3.15
CA PRO A 578 -8.05 -25.05 -1.89
C PRO A 578 -7.50 -24.18 -0.75
N ASP A 579 -6.66 -23.18 -1.05
CA ASP A 579 -6.07 -22.29 -0.04
C ASP A 579 -7.15 -21.34 0.51
N ALA A 580 -8.05 -20.88 -0.37
CA ALA A 580 -9.21 -20.08 -0.01
C ALA A 580 -10.21 -20.88 0.85
N TYR A 581 -10.54 -22.12 0.47
CA TYR A 581 -11.38 -23.01 1.28
C TYR A 581 -10.76 -23.25 2.66
N ALA A 582 -9.45 -23.56 2.70
CA ALA A 582 -8.74 -23.80 3.95
C ALA A 582 -8.75 -22.57 4.87
N THR A 583 -8.59 -21.37 4.30
CA THR A 583 -8.66 -20.09 5.03
C THR A 583 -10.02 -19.92 5.71
N LEU A 584 -11.11 -20.08 4.95
CA LEU A 584 -12.48 -19.96 5.46
C LEU A 584 -12.78 -21.01 6.52
N HIS A 585 -12.42 -22.27 6.28
CA HIS A 585 -12.70 -23.37 7.21
C HIS A 585 -11.91 -23.22 8.52
N LYS A 586 -10.67 -22.73 8.44
CA LYS A 586 -9.81 -22.50 9.59
C LYS A 586 -10.32 -21.34 10.45
N ALA A 587 -10.79 -20.26 9.83
CA ALA A 587 -11.43 -19.16 10.54
C ALA A 587 -12.70 -19.64 11.26
N GLU A 588 -13.55 -20.39 10.58
CA GLU A 588 -14.76 -21.00 11.16
C GLU A 588 -14.45 -21.93 12.34
N SER A 589 -13.48 -22.84 12.18
CA SER A 589 -13.10 -23.78 13.25
C SER A 589 -12.60 -23.06 14.51
N ARG A 590 -11.92 -21.92 14.34
CA ARG A 590 -11.47 -21.07 15.45
C ARG A 590 -12.65 -20.35 16.09
N TYR A 591 -13.58 -19.83 15.30
CA TYR A 591 -14.76 -19.15 15.81
C TYR A 591 -15.67 -20.11 16.57
N ILE A 592 -15.88 -21.33 16.08
CA ILE A 592 -16.60 -22.39 16.81
C ILE A 592 -15.95 -22.68 18.17
N ASP A 593 -14.61 -22.75 18.26
CA ASP A 593 -13.92 -22.91 19.55
C ASP A 593 -14.20 -21.74 20.51
N VAL A 594 -14.26 -20.50 20.00
CA VAL A 594 -14.66 -19.32 20.79
C VAL A 594 -16.11 -19.46 21.29
N GLU A 595 -17.04 -19.77 20.40
CA GLU A 595 -18.46 -19.91 20.72
C GLU A 595 -18.69 -21.04 21.75
N MET A 596 -18.05 -22.19 21.55
CA MET A 596 -18.16 -23.33 22.45
C MET A 596 -17.55 -23.02 23.83
N ARG A 597 -16.44 -22.30 23.92
CA ARG A 597 -15.89 -21.82 25.20
C ARG A 597 -16.80 -20.81 25.91
N GLY A 598 -17.62 -20.10 25.14
CA GLY A 598 -18.66 -19.20 25.66
C GLY A 598 -19.80 -19.92 26.38
N ILE A 599 -19.98 -21.23 26.19
CA ILE A 599 -21.03 -22.02 26.84
C ILE A 599 -20.75 -22.13 28.36
N PRO A 600 -21.60 -21.59 29.25
CA PRO A 600 -21.37 -21.60 30.69
C PRO A 600 -21.24 -23.01 31.28
N GLU A 601 -20.47 -23.15 32.37
CA GLU A 601 -20.44 -24.39 33.18
C GLU A 601 -21.84 -24.70 33.71
N GLY A 602 -22.31 -25.94 33.50
CA GLY A 602 -23.64 -26.40 33.89
C GLY A 602 -24.79 -25.98 32.97
N ALA A 603 -24.52 -25.38 31.79
CA ALA A 603 -25.56 -25.06 30.81
C ALA A 603 -26.37 -26.32 30.40
N THR A 604 -27.69 -26.19 30.32
CA THR A 604 -28.60 -27.27 29.91
C THR A 604 -29.51 -26.84 28.77
N ASP A 605 -30.14 -27.82 28.12
CA ASP A 605 -31.16 -27.60 27.10
C ASP A 605 -30.65 -26.70 25.96
N PHE A 606 -31.44 -25.67 25.60
CA PHE A 606 -31.19 -24.82 24.44
C PHE A 606 -29.89 -24.00 24.55
N GLU A 607 -29.53 -23.51 25.73
CA GLU A 607 -28.30 -22.73 25.95
C GLU A 607 -27.03 -23.52 25.61
N ARG A 608 -27.11 -24.86 25.67
CA ARG A 608 -26.02 -25.76 25.34
C ARG A 608 -26.14 -26.32 23.93
N SER A 609 -27.34 -26.72 23.51
CA SER A 609 -27.55 -27.38 22.22
C SER A 609 -27.52 -26.39 21.04
N ALA A 610 -27.87 -25.11 21.25
CA ALA A 610 -27.94 -24.15 20.16
C ALA A 610 -26.56 -23.83 19.53
N PRO A 611 -25.51 -23.50 20.30
CA PRO A 611 -24.17 -23.28 19.73
C PRO A 611 -23.63 -24.50 18.99
N LEU A 612 -23.77 -25.70 19.58
CA LEU A 612 -23.37 -26.95 18.92
C LEU A 612 -24.13 -27.21 17.63
N SER A 613 -25.44 -26.95 17.62
CA SER A 613 -26.26 -27.12 16.43
C SER A 613 -25.97 -26.09 15.34
N LYS A 614 -25.56 -24.87 15.70
CA LYS A 614 -25.08 -23.84 14.76
C LYS A 614 -23.74 -24.24 14.16
N ALA A 615 -22.74 -24.53 15.01
CA ALA A 615 -21.43 -25.04 14.61
C ALA A 615 -21.55 -26.24 13.65
N GLY A 616 -22.40 -27.21 14.01
CA GLY A 616 -22.72 -28.33 13.15
C GLY A 616 -23.23 -27.90 11.78
N ALA A 617 -24.27 -27.05 11.74
CA ALA A 617 -24.85 -26.58 10.48
C ALA A 617 -23.85 -25.81 9.61
N THR A 618 -23.01 -24.98 10.21
CA THR A 618 -21.97 -24.26 9.48
C THR A 618 -20.98 -25.25 8.86
N LEU A 619 -20.40 -26.17 9.65
CA LEU A 619 -19.52 -27.24 9.12
C LEU A 619 -20.21 -28.14 8.08
N GLY A 620 -21.53 -28.33 8.20
CA GLY A 620 -22.37 -29.00 7.21
C GLY A 620 -22.39 -28.28 5.87
N ALA A 621 -22.51 -26.95 5.87
CA ALA A 621 -22.44 -26.13 4.67
C ALA A 621 -21.05 -26.19 4.01
N TYR A 622 -19.97 -26.09 4.79
CA TYR A 622 -18.59 -26.28 4.28
C TYR A 622 -18.41 -27.67 3.65
N SER A 623 -18.93 -28.72 4.29
CA SER A 623 -18.90 -30.07 3.75
C SER A 623 -19.62 -30.15 2.41
N ALA A 624 -20.82 -29.57 2.29
CA ALA A 624 -21.55 -29.55 1.02
C ALA A 624 -20.80 -28.80 -0.09
N ILE A 625 -20.20 -27.65 0.23
CA ILE A 625 -19.39 -26.87 -0.73
C ILE A 625 -18.18 -27.66 -1.22
N ARG A 626 -17.45 -28.31 -0.31
CA ARG A 626 -16.31 -29.16 -0.66
C ARG A 626 -16.73 -30.27 -1.62
N GLU A 627 -17.76 -31.03 -1.26
CA GLU A 627 -18.24 -32.13 -2.09
C GLU A 627 -18.68 -31.62 -3.47
N ASP A 628 -19.31 -30.44 -3.55
CA ASP A 628 -19.69 -29.83 -4.82
C ASP A 628 -18.48 -29.45 -5.69
N VAL A 629 -17.45 -28.79 -5.12
CA VAL A 629 -16.21 -28.44 -5.83
C VAL A 629 -15.51 -29.67 -6.41
N ILE A 630 -15.42 -30.74 -5.62
CA ILE A 630 -14.79 -32.00 -6.02
C ILE A 630 -15.61 -32.69 -7.13
N ASN A 631 -16.93 -32.79 -6.95
CA ASN A 631 -17.80 -33.50 -7.88
C ASN A 631 -18.03 -32.77 -9.21
N ASP A 632 -17.93 -31.43 -9.22
CA ASP A 632 -18.08 -30.60 -10.43
C ASP A 632 -16.74 -30.45 -11.21
N GLU A 633 -15.66 -31.09 -10.76
CA GLU A 633 -14.30 -31.02 -11.34
C GLU A 633 -13.72 -29.58 -11.47
N ARG A 634 -14.32 -28.58 -10.82
CA ARG A 634 -13.91 -27.15 -10.89
C ARG A 634 -12.83 -26.78 -9.86
N MET A 635 -11.77 -27.57 -9.76
CA MET A 635 -10.69 -27.37 -8.78
C MET A 635 -9.55 -26.48 -9.31
N ALA A 636 -9.83 -25.44 -10.11
CA ALA A 636 -8.81 -24.49 -10.61
C ALA A 636 -7.53 -25.10 -11.25
N GLY A 637 -7.61 -26.31 -11.81
CA GLY A 637 -6.45 -27.02 -12.39
C GLY A 637 -5.74 -27.99 -11.45
N TYR A 638 -6.25 -28.19 -10.23
CA TYR A 638 -5.81 -29.23 -9.31
C TYR A 638 -6.48 -30.57 -9.60
N SER A 639 -5.76 -31.67 -9.38
CA SER A 639 -6.40 -32.98 -9.21
C SER A 639 -7.09 -33.04 -7.85
N GLU A 640 -8.10 -33.89 -7.69
CA GLU A 640 -8.78 -34.10 -6.39
C GLU A 640 -7.77 -34.38 -5.27
N ALA A 641 -6.79 -35.25 -5.53
CA ALA A 641 -5.76 -35.58 -4.54
C ALA A 641 -4.88 -34.36 -4.18
N ASP A 642 -4.56 -33.49 -5.15
CA ASP A 642 -3.77 -32.29 -4.90
C ASP A 642 -4.56 -31.24 -4.13
N TRP A 643 -5.83 -31.03 -4.49
CA TRP A 643 -6.75 -30.12 -3.80
C TRP A 643 -6.93 -30.54 -2.33
N LYS A 644 -7.21 -31.82 -2.08
CA LYS A 644 -7.31 -32.40 -0.73
C LYS A 644 -6.00 -32.30 0.05
N SER A 645 -4.87 -32.63 -0.57
CA SER A 645 -3.55 -32.56 0.06
C SER A 645 -3.19 -31.13 0.50
N LYS A 646 -3.52 -30.12 -0.32
CA LYS A 646 -3.31 -28.71 0.04
C LYS A 646 -4.15 -28.28 1.24
N ILE A 647 -5.41 -28.70 1.29
CA ILE A 647 -6.27 -28.40 2.43
C ILE A 647 -5.76 -29.04 3.71
N ALA A 648 -5.33 -30.30 3.67
CA ALA A 648 -4.66 -30.93 4.81
C ALA A 648 -3.44 -30.11 5.25
N TYR A 649 -2.60 -29.68 4.31
CA TYR A 649 -1.43 -28.86 4.62
C TYR A 649 -1.79 -27.53 5.30
N HIS A 650 -2.78 -26.80 4.79
CA HIS A 650 -3.14 -25.47 5.31
C HIS A 650 -3.98 -25.51 6.59
N ILE A 651 -4.90 -26.47 6.73
CA ILE A 651 -5.74 -26.60 7.93
C ILE A 651 -4.98 -27.31 9.06
N ILE A 652 -4.37 -28.47 8.76
CA ILE A 652 -3.74 -29.33 9.78
C ILE A 652 -2.29 -28.88 10.01
N GLY A 653 -1.51 -28.68 8.93
CA GLY A 653 -0.11 -28.24 9.02
C GLY A 653 0.05 -26.77 9.41
N GLY A 654 -0.93 -25.92 9.05
CA GLY A 654 -0.94 -24.48 9.31
C GLY A 654 -1.57 -24.04 10.64
N ALA A 655 -2.00 -24.96 11.51
CA ALA A 655 -2.59 -24.59 12.80
C ALA A 655 -1.60 -23.91 13.78
N VAL A 656 -0.30 -24.11 13.57
CA VAL A 656 0.79 -23.44 14.30
C VAL A 656 1.13 -22.05 13.75
N THR A 657 0.43 -21.60 12.71
CA THR A 657 0.63 -20.26 12.14
C THR A 657 0.10 -19.19 13.11
N PRO A 658 0.89 -18.15 13.40
CA PRO A 658 0.47 -17.06 14.27
C PRO A 658 -0.76 -16.32 13.74
N LEU A 659 -1.67 -15.94 14.65
CA LEU A 659 -2.79 -15.07 14.30
C LEU A 659 -2.30 -13.65 14.09
N ALA A 660 -2.78 -13.00 13.04
CA ALA A 660 -2.50 -11.60 12.76
C ALA A 660 -3.70 -10.76 13.20
N ILE A 661 -3.53 -9.89 14.19
CA ILE A 661 -4.47 -8.80 14.45
C ILE A 661 -4.10 -7.65 13.52
N PRO A 662 -4.96 -7.29 12.56
CA PRO A 662 -4.69 -6.18 11.68
C PRO A 662 -4.71 -4.85 12.45
N THR A 663 -3.84 -3.93 12.07
CA THR A 663 -3.76 -2.56 12.58
C THR A 663 -3.51 -1.61 11.40
N ALA A 664 -3.75 -0.31 11.59
CA ALA A 664 -3.54 0.70 10.54
C ALA A 664 -2.09 0.75 9.97
N GLY A 665 -1.11 0.18 10.69
CA GLY A 665 0.32 0.13 10.31
C GLY A 665 0.87 -1.26 9.96
N GLY A 666 0.04 -2.29 9.82
CA GLY A 666 0.46 -3.68 9.58
C GLY A 666 -0.30 -4.65 10.49
N SER A 667 0.25 -5.81 10.79
CA SER A 667 -0.39 -6.79 11.68
C SER A 667 0.43 -7.10 12.94
N ILE A 668 -0.25 -7.25 14.07
CA ILE A 668 0.32 -7.74 15.33
C ILE A 668 0.12 -9.24 15.38
N VAL A 669 1.23 -9.99 15.47
CA VAL A 669 1.19 -11.43 15.66
C VAL A 669 0.84 -11.74 17.12
N VAL A 670 -0.28 -12.45 17.33
CA VAL A 670 -0.72 -12.97 18.63
C VAL A 670 -0.64 -14.49 18.61
N GLY A 671 0.00 -15.07 19.62
CA GLY A 671 0.40 -16.47 19.58
C GLY A 671 0.15 -17.28 20.85
N ASP A 672 -0.91 -17.04 21.64
CA ASP A 672 -1.10 -17.91 22.83
C ASP A 672 -2.52 -18.15 23.37
N ALA A 673 -3.51 -17.27 23.14
CA ALA A 673 -4.82 -17.40 23.81
C ALA A 673 -5.85 -18.28 23.06
N LEU A 674 -5.91 -18.18 21.72
CA LEU A 674 -6.84 -18.96 20.88
C LEU A 674 -6.25 -20.28 20.37
N GLN A 675 -4.93 -20.43 20.34
CA GLN A 675 -4.28 -21.61 19.71
C GLN A 675 -4.57 -22.92 20.45
N ARG A 676 -4.77 -22.91 21.78
CA ARG A 676 -4.77 -24.14 22.60
C ARG A 676 -5.87 -25.17 22.28
N GLY A 677 -7.04 -24.75 21.80
CA GLY A 677 -8.14 -25.67 21.42
C GLY A 677 -7.91 -26.33 20.06
N VAL A 678 -7.47 -25.52 19.08
CA VAL A 678 -7.12 -25.98 17.72
C VAL A 678 -5.81 -26.80 17.72
N ASP A 679 -4.89 -26.52 18.65
CA ASP A 679 -3.59 -27.18 18.81
C ASP A 679 -3.72 -28.68 19.05
N THR A 680 -4.72 -29.14 19.81
CA THR A 680 -4.88 -30.58 20.10
C THR A 680 -5.27 -31.38 18.85
N TRP A 681 -6.17 -30.84 18.02
CA TRP A 681 -6.60 -31.48 16.76
C TRP A 681 -5.46 -31.45 15.75
N ALA A 682 -4.85 -30.29 15.54
CA ALA A 682 -3.75 -30.13 14.60
C ALA A 682 -2.50 -30.92 15.00
N TRP A 683 -2.23 -31.09 16.30
CA TRP A 683 -1.12 -31.90 16.77
C TRP A 683 -1.33 -33.40 16.48
N GLN A 684 -2.53 -33.94 16.71
CA GLN A 684 -2.83 -35.36 16.43
C GLN A 684 -2.66 -35.68 14.94
N TRP A 685 -3.23 -34.85 14.07
CA TRP A 685 -3.23 -35.07 12.62
C TRP A 685 -1.96 -34.58 11.91
N GLY A 686 -1.31 -33.53 12.43
CA GLY A 686 -0.04 -33.04 11.91
C GLY A 686 1.12 -34.02 12.12
N ASN A 687 1.04 -34.87 13.15
CA ASN A 687 1.98 -35.99 13.31
C ASN A 687 1.81 -37.05 12.22
N SER A 688 0.58 -37.32 11.77
CA SER A 688 0.32 -38.21 10.63
C SER A 688 0.87 -37.63 9.32
N MET A 689 0.66 -36.33 9.08
CA MET A 689 1.26 -35.66 7.91
C MET A 689 2.80 -35.64 7.95
N LYS A 690 3.43 -35.50 9.12
CA LYS A 690 4.90 -35.58 9.24
C LYS A 690 5.44 -36.98 8.94
N ALA A 691 4.62 -38.02 9.14
CA ALA A 691 4.99 -39.40 8.87
C ALA A 691 4.82 -39.78 7.39
N GLU A 692 4.02 -39.03 6.63
CA GLU A 692 3.63 -39.34 5.25
C GLU A 692 4.04 -38.21 4.29
N ALA A 693 4.95 -38.49 3.35
CA ALA A 693 5.50 -37.47 2.45
C ALA A 693 4.92 -37.52 1.01
N ASP A 694 3.77 -38.18 0.81
CA ASP A 694 3.16 -38.39 -0.51
C ASP A 694 1.81 -37.66 -0.64
N VAL A 695 1.53 -37.11 -1.83
CA VAL A 695 0.28 -36.36 -2.12
C VAL A 695 -0.96 -37.23 -1.91
N THR A 696 -0.91 -38.51 -2.30
CA THR A 696 -2.04 -39.45 -2.12
C THR A 696 -2.31 -39.74 -0.65
N ALA A 697 -1.24 -39.89 0.13
CA ALA A 697 -1.32 -40.15 1.56
C ALA A 697 -1.90 -38.94 2.31
N ASN A 698 -1.41 -37.73 1.98
CA ASN A 698 -1.95 -36.47 2.51
C ASN A 698 -3.42 -36.23 2.12
N ALA A 699 -3.83 -36.62 0.91
CA ALA A 699 -5.24 -36.59 0.52
C ALA A 699 -6.10 -37.51 1.39
N GLY A 700 -5.60 -38.70 1.73
CA GLY A 700 -6.25 -39.62 2.67
C GLY A 700 -6.36 -39.05 4.09
N ILE A 701 -5.34 -38.31 4.55
CA ILE A 701 -5.40 -37.59 5.83
C ILE A 701 -6.48 -36.49 5.77
N ALA A 702 -6.59 -35.76 4.65
CA ALA A 702 -7.64 -34.77 4.46
C ALA A 702 -9.04 -35.42 4.55
N ASP A 703 -9.24 -36.57 3.91
CA ASP A 703 -10.51 -37.30 3.94
C ASP A 703 -10.86 -37.79 5.35
N GLU A 704 -9.88 -38.27 6.11
CA GLU A 704 -10.08 -38.69 7.50
C GLU A 704 -10.41 -37.50 8.42
N TYR A 705 -9.71 -36.38 8.23
CA TYR A 705 -9.88 -35.16 9.03
C TYR A 705 -11.20 -34.44 8.72
N LEU A 706 -11.51 -34.25 7.44
CA LEU A 706 -12.71 -33.57 6.95
C LEU A 706 -13.94 -34.48 6.93
N ASN A 707 -13.78 -35.74 7.36
CA ASN A 707 -14.91 -36.61 7.65
C ASN A 707 -15.75 -35.97 8.76
N ALA A 708 -17.02 -35.70 8.43
CA ALA A 708 -17.97 -35.05 9.33
C ALA A 708 -17.97 -35.68 10.73
N HIS A 709 -18.05 -37.01 10.82
CA HIS A 709 -18.12 -37.71 12.09
C HIS A 709 -16.84 -37.52 12.91
N ASN A 710 -15.67 -37.74 12.29
CA ASN A 710 -14.39 -37.61 12.97
C ASN A 710 -14.15 -36.18 13.46
N GLN A 711 -14.40 -35.18 12.60
CA GLN A 711 -14.20 -33.78 12.92
C GLN A 711 -15.06 -33.34 14.11
N MET A 712 -16.36 -33.60 14.04
CA MET A 712 -17.31 -33.15 15.06
C MET A 712 -17.16 -33.90 16.38
N VAL A 713 -16.93 -35.22 16.35
CA VAL A 713 -16.65 -36.00 17.58
C VAL A 713 -15.39 -35.48 18.25
N THR A 714 -14.31 -35.30 17.49
CA THR A 714 -13.05 -34.79 18.05
C THR A 714 -13.22 -33.40 18.66
N MET A 715 -14.01 -32.54 17.99
CA MET A 715 -14.29 -31.19 18.44
C MET A 715 -15.04 -31.16 19.78
N VAL A 716 -16.12 -31.94 19.87
CA VAL A 716 -16.92 -32.06 21.09
C VAL A 716 -16.13 -32.73 22.22
N ASP A 717 -15.40 -33.82 21.93
CA ASP A 717 -14.59 -34.54 22.91
C ASP A 717 -13.51 -33.65 23.53
N THR A 718 -12.83 -32.85 22.71
CA THR A 718 -11.76 -31.96 23.18
C THR A 718 -12.33 -30.86 24.05
N TRP A 719 -13.37 -30.16 23.58
CA TRP A 719 -14.05 -29.14 24.37
C TRP A 719 -14.60 -29.71 25.69
N ALA A 720 -15.21 -30.90 25.68
CA ALA A 720 -15.74 -31.53 26.87
C ALA A 720 -14.64 -31.98 27.84
N SER A 721 -13.45 -32.35 27.35
CA SER A 721 -12.33 -32.78 28.19
C SER A 721 -11.71 -31.65 29.02
N ASP A 722 -11.85 -30.41 28.55
CA ASP A 722 -11.37 -29.21 29.26
C ASP A 722 -12.36 -28.69 30.31
N ARG A 723 -13.53 -29.34 30.45
CA ARG A 723 -14.61 -28.91 31.32
C ARG A 723 -14.66 -29.66 32.65
N THR A 724 -14.94 -28.93 33.73
CA THR A 724 -15.04 -29.54 35.06
C THR A 724 -16.42 -30.17 35.35
N ASP A 725 -17.44 -29.80 34.57
CA ASP A 725 -18.82 -30.26 34.72
C ASP A 725 -19.15 -31.52 33.89
N ILE A 726 -18.21 -32.00 33.06
CA ILE A 726 -18.36 -33.21 32.24
C ILE A 726 -17.25 -34.22 32.58
N ASP A 727 -17.59 -35.26 33.36
CA ASP A 727 -16.66 -36.35 33.68
C ASP A 727 -16.77 -37.49 32.64
N THR A 728 -15.99 -37.39 31.58
CA THR A 728 -15.93 -38.36 30.46
C THR A 728 -15.50 -39.77 30.88
N SER A 729 -15.00 -39.96 32.11
CA SER A 729 -14.65 -41.28 32.64
C SER A 729 -15.87 -42.05 33.18
N THR A 730 -17.00 -41.37 33.43
CA THR A 730 -18.24 -41.96 33.96
C THR A 730 -19.26 -42.29 32.88
N ASP A 731 -20.15 -43.26 33.12
CA ASP A 731 -21.25 -43.58 32.19
C ASP A 731 -22.18 -42.37 31.97
N LYS A 732 -22.36 -41.53 33.00
CA LYS A 732 -23.14 -40.30 32.92
C LYS A 732 -22.47 -39.28 32.00
N GLY A 733 -21.17 -39.03 32.15
CA GLY A 733 -20.44 -38.10 31.30
C GLY A 733 -20.33 -38.60 29.86
N LYS A 734 -20.18 -39.92 29.64
CA LYS A 734 -20.24 -40.51 28.29
C LYS A 734 -21.61 -40.34 27.64
N ALA A 735 -22.70 -40.50 28.40
CA ALA A 735 -24.05 -40.24 27.90
C ALA A 735 -24.27 -38.76 27.58
N GLN A 736 -23.72 -37.85 28.40
CA GLN A 736 -23.75 -36.41 28.12
C GLN A 736 -22.97 -36.07 26.84
N LEU A 737 -21.77 -36.64 26.69
CA LEU A 737 -20.92 -36.48 25.52
C LEU A 737 -21.62 -36.95 24.24
N GLN A 738 -22.28 -38.12 24.30
CA GLN A 738 -23.07 -38.62 23.17
C GLN A 738 -24.17 -37.64 22.74
N VAL A 739 -24.88 -37.02 23.69
CA VAL A 739 -25.92 -36.03 23.36
C VAL A 739 -25.32 -34.79 22.69
N LEU A 740 -24.16 -34.32 23.15
CA LEU A 740 -23.47 -33.18 22.55
C LEU A 740 -23.01 -33.49 21.12
N THR A 741 -22.48 -34.70 20.92
CA THR A 741 -22.12 -35.23 19.61
C THR A 741 -23.34 -35.35 18.70
N ASP A 742 -24.48 -35.82 19.21
CA ASP A 742 -25.72 -35.90 18.44
C ASP A 742 -26.23 -34.49 18.06
N ASP A 743 -26.14 -33.50 18.96
CA ASP A 743 -26.57 -32.12 18.72
C ASP A 743 -25.78 -31.47 17.55
N ILE A 744 -24.45 -31.63 17.54
CA ILE A 744 -23.59 -31.10 16.46
C ILE A 744 -23.79 -31.87 15.14
N LEU A 745 -23.91 -33.20 15.17
CA LEU A 745 -24.15 -34.02 13.98
C LEU A 745 -25.51 -33.72 13.34
N ASN A 746 -26.57 -33.57 14.14
CA ASN A 746 -27.89 -33.16 13.65
C ASN A 746 -27.86 -31.75 13.04
N GLY A 747 -27.06 -30.85 13.62
CA GLY A 747 -26.78 -29.54 13.04
C GLY A 747 -26.15 -29.68 11.66
N HIS A 748 -25.12 -30.50 11.53
CA HIS A 748 -24.42 -30.75 10.26
C HIS A 748 -25.32 -31.30 9.18
N ASP A 749 -26.11 -32.32 9.46
CA ASP A 749 -27.06 -32.87 8.50
C ASP A 749 -28.02 -31.79 7.98
N ARG A 750 -28.51 -30.90 8.87
CA ARG A 750 -29.37 -29.77 8.51
C ARG A 750 -28.64 -28.78 7.61
N GLY A 751 -27.44 -28.36 7.99
CA GLY A 751 -26.64 -27.39 7.24
C GLY A 751 -26.24 -27.91 5.87
N SER A 752 -25.73 -29.13 5.80
CA SER A 752 -25.36 -29.82 4.56
C SER A 752 -26.55 -29.97 3.62
N SER A 753 -27.68 -30.47 4.13
CA SER A 753 -28.92 -30.61 3.35
C SER A 753 -29.47 -29.26 2.84
N THR A 754 -29.19 -28.17 3.55
CA THR A 754 -29.64 -26.82 3.16
C THR A 754 -28.73 -26.25 2.09
N ALA A 755 -27.41 -26.28 2.30
CA ALA A 755 -26.43 -25.83 1.33
C ALA A 755 -26.53 -26.60 0.00
N GLN A 756 -26.74 -27.92 0.03
CA GLN A 756 -26.94 -28.72 -1.19
C GLN A 756 -28.08 -28.20 -2.08
N LYS A 757 -29.16 -27.65 -1.51
CA LYS A 757 -30.27 -27.06 -2.29
C LYS A 757 -29.87 -25.78 -3.03
N TYR A 758 -28.82 -25.10 -2.57
CA TYR A 758 -28.31 -23.87 -3.17
C TYR A 758 -27.19 -24.14 -4.20
N LEU A 759 -26.56 -25.30 -4.11
CA LEU A 759 -25.47 -25.75 -4.98
C LEU A 759 -25.98 -26.52 -6.21
N THR A 760 -27.19 -27.10 -6.16
CA THR A 760 -27.76 -27.79 -7.33
C THR A 760 -27.98 -26.83 -8.49
N ASP A 761 -27.29 -27.11 -9.59
CA ASP A 761 -27.44 -26.45 -10.88
C ASP A 761 -28.91 -26.56 -11.34
N THR A 762 -29.66 -25.45 -11.36
CA THR A 762 -31.02 -25.42 -11.93
C THR A 762 -31.02 -25.59 -13.46
N THR A 763 -29.85 -25.84 -14.05
CA THR A 763 -29.65 -26.10 -15.47
C THR A 763 -29.11 -27.52 -15.71
N ASN A 764 -29.97 -28.52 -15.47
CA ASN A 764 -29.92 -29.80 -16.18
C ASN A 764 -31.19 -30.00 -17.02
#